data_AF-A0A7L9BJI2-F1
#
_entry.id   AF-A0A7L9BJI2-F1
#
_cell.length_a   1.000
_cell.length_b   1.000
_cell.length_c   1.000
_cell.angle_alpha   90.00
_cell.angle_beta   90.00
_cell.angle_gamma   90.00
#
_symmetry.space_group_name_H-M   'P 1'
#
loop_
_entity.id
_entity.type
_entity.pdbx_description
1 polymer ?
#
loop_
_entity_poly.entity_id
_entity_poly.type
_entity_poly.pdbx_seq_one_letter_code
_entity_poly.pdbx_strand_id
1 'polypeptide(L)'
;MKPDVRERLEALSRTPVLLVACDYDGTLSELVRDPSRAAAHAGALGALRGLVSAGWTTTAVISGRVYADLVSFLGSPLPTIVVGSHGAEWSGVGVGLSAEQSGLLSRVTEAARGVASRHDGVLVEIKPAGVAVHVRGVPGGSAVVREAEGACGSMVGVLTRHGSEVVEFTVVPSDKGEALRRARYASGATGVLFVGDDITDEDAFRALSPGDVGIKVGEGETAAGLRIGGVGEVAEVLEALLGMRRSWAASRGLVPLERCAVISDQRTLAVVSPGARVSWLCMPRIDSGSIFASLVGDASSGEFSIGPAEGLRAGEPAVAYEGDSMVLRTSWPSLVVRDYLDCSGGRAFQKAGRVDLVRVIEGNAAGSRAVVRFGPRLDFGRLATRLRVRPDGLEVEGSNDPIVLRSPGVEWRIVEEGVHQSAEAEVDASRGPVVLELRYGSGSLRAGLETEEERLEQNVRFWSGWARSLKLPAVARELVKRSALVLRALSHGPTGVIAAAATTSLPEHMGGGRNWDYRFCWPRDAALSSAALVRLGNTGLALKFLDWMLDVVDRCESPDRLRPIYTVTGGHLPPEGEVSSLCGYGESRPVRIGNAAANQVQLDVFGPIVDLVAMLAERGAPIAPDHWRLVRAMVRAVQSRWEEPDHGIWEMRLERRHHVHSKAMCWHTVARGLVVEEAVCGTRSDEWEALASAIRTDVLAKGWNERVGAFTGAYGYDYPDAAVLVIGLTGLIDRGDPRWVATVEMVSRTLREGPTVRRYRADDGLAGDEGGMHICTGWLIESLASVGRLDEAAGLFGAMCALAGEAGVMTEQHDPVHGIALGNLAQAYSHLAVINAAVALERAGVVASPPGASASGGV
;
A
#
# COMPACT_ATOMS: atom_id res chain seq x y z
N MET A 1 -0.12 14.89 35.18
CA MET A 1 0.86 15.14 34.09
C MET A 1 1.38 16.58 34.05
N LYS A 2 2.71 16.78 33.99
CA LYS A 2 3.40 18.09 33.89
C LYS A 2 3.24 18.73 32.49
N PRO A 3 3.28 20.08 32.36
CA PRO A 3 3.05 20.77 31.08
C PRO A 3 4.06 20.45 29.97
N ASP A 4 5.34 20.34 30.32
CA ASP A 4 6.45 20.00 29.41
C ASP A 4 6.29 18.58 28.83
N VAL A 5 5.88 17.62 29.66
CA VAL A 5 5.54 16.26 29.23
C VAL A 5 4.36 16.31 28.25
N ARG A 6 3.30 17.05 28.58
CA ARG A 6 2.12 17.17 27.72
C ARG A 6 2.47 17.72 26.33
N GLU A 7 3.22 18.82 26.26
CA GLU A 7 3.60 19.47 25.01
C GLU A 7 4.40 18.52 24.09
N ARG A 8 5.35 17.79 24.67
CA ARG A 8 6.14 16.79 23.92
C ARG A 8 5.29 15.63 23.44
N LEU A 9 4.36 15.14 24.26
CA LEU A 9 3.42 14.10 23.84
C LEU A 9 2.47 14.58 22.74
N GLU A 10 2.02 15.84 22.77
CA GLU A 10 1.17 16.40 21.70
C GLU A 10 1.91 16.51 20.36
N ALA A 11 3.20 16.86 20.38
CA ALA A 11 4.02 16.84 19.17
C ALA A 11 4.23 15.40 18.68
N LEU A 12 4.59 14.50 19.59
CA LEU A 12 4.85 13.10 19.28
C LEU A 12 3.60 12.34 18.80
N SER A 13 2.43 12.64 19.36
CA SER A 13 1.17 11.98 18.98
C SER A 13 0.76 12.26 17.53
N ARG A 14 1.41 13.22 16.87
CA ARG A 14 1.16 13.62 15.48
C ARG A 14 2.12 13.00 14.48
N THR A 15 3.11 12.22 14.92
CA THR A 15 4.07 11.62 14.00
C THR A 15 3.41 10.52 13.15
N PRO A 16 3.72 10.39 11.85
CA PRO A 16 3.09 9.41 10.96
C PRO A 16 3.05 7.99 11.53
N VAL A 17 4.22 7.46 11.91
CA VAL A 17 4.39 6.11 12.46
C VAL A 17 5.11 6.24 13.79
N LEU A 18 4.41 5.89 14.88
CA LEU A 18 4.89 6.10 16.24
C LEU A 18 5.30 4.77 16.87
N LEU A 19 6.52 4.69 17.41
CA LEU A 19 6.92 3.60 18.29
C LEU A 19 6.79 4.04 19.76
N VAL A 20 5.98 3.32 20.54
CA VAL A 20 5.88 3.50 22.00
C VAL A 20 6.54 2.31 22.69
N ALA A 21 7.75 2.53 23.19
CA ALA A 21 8.56 1.51 23.84
C ALA A 21 8.65 1.78 25.36
N CYS A 22 8.53 0.73 26.17
CA CYS A 22 8.65 0.82 27.64
C CYS A 22 9.56 -0.29 28.17
N ASP A 23 10.28 -0.04 29.25
CA ASP A 23 10.75 -1.14 30.12
C ASP A 23 9.56 -1.74 30.90
N TYR A 24 9.75 -2.94 31.42
CA TYR A 24 8.77 -3.64 32.24
C TYR A 24 8.91 -3.31 33.74
N ASP A 25 10.04 -3.66 34.35
CA ASP A 25 10.29 -3.43 35.78
C ASP A 25 10.46 -1.95 36.05
N GLY A 26 9.95 -1.45 37.19
CA GLY A 26 10.01 -0.04 37.59
C GLY A 26 9.26 0.96 36.70
N THR A 27 8.76 0.50 35.54
CA THR A 27 8.07 1.32 34.53
C THR A 27 6.62 0.86 34.31
N LEU A 28 6.40 -0.38 33.87
CA LEU A 28 5.05 -0.96 33.72
C LEU A 28 4.61 -1.75 34.95
N SER A 29 5.55 -2.19 35.78
CA SER A 29 5.34 -2.87 37.07
C SER A 29 6.12 -2.14 38.17
N GLU A 30 5.57 -2.10 39.38
CA GLU A 30 6.34 -1.66 40.55
C GLU A 30 7.52 -2.60 40.82
N LEU A 31 8.62 -2.05 41.33
CA LEU A 31 9.77 -2.85 41.76
C LEU A 31 9.40 -3.67 43.00
N VAL A 32 9.39 -4.99 42.85
CA VAL A 32 9.07 -5.93 43.93
C VAL A 32 10.30 -6.71 44.36
N ARG A 33 10.36 -7.09 45.65
CA ARG A 33 11.49 -7.86 46.19
C ARG A 33 11.64 -9.25 45.56
N ASP A 34 10.52 -9.84 45.15
CA ASP A 34 10.45 -11.12 44.44
C ASP A 34 9.98 -10.87 43.00
N PRO A 35 10.90 -10.90 42.01
CA PRO A 35 10.58 -10.60 40.61
C PRO A 35 9.52 -11.51 39.99
N SER A 36 9.31 -12.72 40.51
CA SER A 36 8.28 -13.65 40.02
C SER A 36 6.86 -13.20 40.36
N ARG A 37 6.72 -12.28 41.32
CA ARG A 37 5.45 -11.72 41.79
C ARG A 37 5.15 -10.32 41.22
N ALA A 38 5.95 -9.87 40.26
CA ALA A 38 5.69 -8.62 39.56
C ALA A 38 4.33 -8.66 38.86
N ALA A 39 3.62 -7.54 38.90
CA ALA A 39 2.31 -7.42 38.30
C ALA A 39 2.24 -6.07 37.59
N ALA A 40 1.92 -6.11 36.30
CA ALA A 40 1.79 -4.91 35.51
C ALA A 40 0.66 -4.02 36.06
N HIS A 41 0.91 -2.71 36.12
CA HIS A 41 -0.08 -1.73 36.51
C HIS A 41 -1.23 -1.71 35.50
N ALA A 42 -2.45 -1.95 35.98
CA ALA A 42 -3.61 -2.19 35.11
C ALA A 42 -3.88 -1.03 34.13
N GLY A 43 -3.73 0.22 34.57
CA GLY A 43 -3.91 1.39 33.71
C GLY A 43 -2.83 1.51 32.63
N ALA A 44 -1.56 1.26 32.98
CA ALA A 44 -0.45 1.36 32.04
C ALA A 44 -0.56 0.27 30.97
N LEU A 45 -0.87 -0.96 31.38
CA LEU A 45 -1.09 -2.07 30.48
C LEU A 45 -2.35 -1.89 29.61
N GLY A 46 -3.44 -1.35 30.18
CA GLY A 46 -4.66 -1.01 29.45
C GLY A 46 -4.42 0.04 28.37
N ALA A 47 -3.66 1.09 28.69
CA ALA A 47 -3.27 2.13 27.74
C ALA A 47 -2.33 1.59 26.64
N LEU A 48 -1.33 0.79 27.01
CA LEU A 48 -0.42 0.16 26.06
C LEU A 48 -1.17 -0.75 25.08
N ARG A 49 -2.13 -1.55 25.57
CA ARG A 49 -3.03 -2.35 24.71
C ARG A 49 -3.94 -1.47 23.85
N GLY A 50 -4.42 -0.36 24.37
CA GLY A 50 -5.17 0.61 23.59
C GLY A 50 -4.35 1.22 22.46
N LEU A 51 -3.04 1.42 22.68
CA LEU A 51 -2.07 1.90 21.69
C LEU A 51 -1.74 0.84 20.64
N VAL A 52 -1.74 -0.46 20.97
CA VAL A 52 -1.63 -1.56 19.98
C VAL A 52 -2.72 -1.44 18.91
N SER A 53 -3.94 -1.06 19.30
CA SER A 53 -5.06 -0.87 18.38
C SER A 53 -5.17 0.57 17.83
N ALA A 54 -4.28 1.47 18.23
CA ALA A 54 -4.23 2.81 17.66
C ALA A 54 -3.50 2.75 16.31
N GLY A 55 -4.17 3.14 15.24
CA GLY A 55 -3.59 3.16 13.90
C GLY A 55 -2.21 3.84 13.87
N TRP A 56 -1.31 3.28 13.04
CA TRP A 56 0.05 3.78 12.85
C TRP A 56 0.87 3.91 14.15
N THR A 57 0.60 3.04 15.13
CA THR A 57 1.33 3.01 16.41
C THR A 57 1.82 1.59 16.68
N THR A 58 3.13 1.43 16.80
CA THR A 58 3.77 0.19 17.23
C THR A 58 4.08 0.31 18.71
N THR A 59 3.82 -0.75 19.47
CA THR A 59 4.20 -0.80 20.89
C THR A 59 5.33 -1.81 21.08
N ALA A 60 6.28 -1.47 21.94
CA ALA A 60 7.36 -2.36 22.31
C ALA A 60 7.51 -2.44 23.83
N VAL A 61 7.82 -3.64 24.33
CA VAL A 61 8.35 -3.80 25.70
C VAL A 61 9.75 -4.37 25.58
N ILE A 62 10.73 -3.63 26.11
CA ILE A 62 12.15 -4.00 26.04
C ILE A 62 12.66 -4.14 27.47
N SER A 63 12.91 -5.37 27.91
CA SER A 63 13.24 -5.65 29.30
C SER A 63 14.43 -6.61 29.47
N GLY A 64 15.04 -6.58 30.65
CA GLY A 64 16.04 -7.56 31.08
C GLY A 64 15.47 -8.94 31.42
N ARG A 65 14.14 -9.05 31.57
CA ARG A 65 13.44 -10.32 31.81
C ARG A 65 13.49 -11.24 30.61
N VAL A 66 13.39 -12.55 30.86
CA VAL A 66 13.28 -13.54 29.79
C VAL A 66 11.94 -13.42 29.06
N TYR A 67 11.91 -13.76 27.77
CA TYR A 67 10.73 -13.56 26.92
C TYR A 67 9.47 -14.26 27.44
N ALA A 68 9.60 -15.50 27.93
CA ALA A 68 8.47 -16.29 28.42
C ALA A 68 7.76 -15.62 29.61
N ASP A 69 8.53 -15.02 30.51
CA ASP A 69 8.02 -14.29 31.67
C ASP A 69 7.26 -13.04 31.22
N LEU A 70 7.85 -12.25 30.31
CA LEU A 70 7.19 -11.06 29.76
C LEU A 70 5.85 -11.40 29.12
N VAL A 71 5.77 -12.47 28.33
CA VAL A 71 4.52 -12.91 27.70
C VAL A 71 3.45 -13.24 28.75
N SER A 72 3.84 -13.96 29.80
CA SER A 72 2.96 -14.31 30.91
C SER A 72 2.42 -13.07 31.63
N PHE A 73 3.31 -12.13 31.96
CA PHE A 73 2.97 -10.94 32.71
C PHE A 73 2.20 -9.88 31.92
N LEU A 74 2.50 -9.73 30.62
CA LEU A 74 1.83 -8.77 29.75
C LEU A 74 0.43 -9.23 29.36
N GLY A 75 0.21 -10.55 29.21
CA GLY A 75 -1.07 -11.12 28.79
C GLY A 75 -1.55 -10.64 27.42
N SER A 76 -2.69 -11.16 26.95
CA SER A 76 -3.22 -10.83 25.62
C SER A 76 -4.13 -9.58 25.62
N PRO A 77 -4.11 -8.73 24.56
CA PRO A 77 -3.14 -8.74 23.46
C PRO A 77 -1.76 -8.28 23.94
N LEU A 78 -0.72 -8.90 23.37
CA LEU A 78 0.67 -8.51 23.62
C LEU A 78 1.00 -7.22 22.87
N PRO A 79 2.03 -6.47 23.33
CA PRO A 79 2.66 -5.42 22.53
C PRO A 79 3.11 -5.96 21.17
N THR A 80 3.20 -5.08 20.18
CA THR A 80 3.61 -5.45 18.82
C THR A 80 4.99 -6.10 18.78
N ILE A 81 5.90 -5.61 19.63
CA ILE A 81 7.26 -6.13 19.78
C ILE A 81 7.51 -6.43 21.26
N VAL A 82 7.94 -7.64 21.57
CA VAL A 82 8.39 -7.98 22.93
C VAL A 82 9.83 -8.46 22.87
N VAL A 83 10.70 -7.76 23.60
CA VAL A 83 12.14 -7.98 23.63
C VAL A 83 12.57 -8.34 25.04
N GLY A 84 13.11 -9.56 25.19
CA GLY A 84 13.63 -10.08 26.46
C GLY A 84 15.16 -10.03 26.52
N SER A 85 15.69 -10.28 27.72
CA SER A 85 17.13 -10.40 28.01
C SER A 85 17.96 -9.25 27.42
N HIS A 86 17.49 -8.01 27.62
CA HIS A 86 18.13 -6.76 27.15
C HIS A 86 18.34 -6.65 25.64
N GLY A 87 17.58 -7.38 24.81
CA GLY A 87 17.76 -7.34 23.35
C GLY A 87 18.08 -8.70 22.72
N ALA A 88 18.36 -9.73 23.53
CA ALA A 88 18.78 -11.03 23.02
C ALA A 88 17.60 -11.89 22.52
N GLU A 89 16.39 -11.70 23.05
CA GLU A 89 15.20 -12.47 22.67
C GLU A 89 14.16 -11.58 22.01
N TRP A 90 13.63 -12.01 20.85
CA TRP A 90 12.62 -11.25 20.11
C TRP A 90 11.37 -12.08 19.86
N SER A 91 10.20 -11.45 20.00
CA SER A 91 8.91 -12.03 19.59
C SER A 91 8.97 -12.58 18.16
N GLY A 92 8.58 -13.85 17.99
CA GLY A 92 8.53 -14.53 16.69
C GLY A 92 9.86 -15.05 16.13
N VAL A 93 11.00 -14.64 16.70
CA VAL A 93 12.35 -15.05 16.23
C VAL A 93 13.11 -15.87 17.28
N GLY A 94 12.87 -15.63 18.58
CA GLY A 94 13.60 -16.28 19.67
C GLY A 94 15.03 -15.76 19.82
N VAL A 95 15.95 -16.60 20.30
CA VAL A 95 17.39 -16.31 20.39
C VAL A 95 18.14 -17.03 19.29
N GLY A 96 18.75 -16.29 18.38
CA GLY A 96 19.63 -16.84 17.35
C GLY A 96 21.09 -16.85 17.82
N LEU A 97 21.53 -17.93 18.48
CA LEU A 97 22.96 -18.14 18.75
C LEU A 97 23.63 -18.86 17.58
N SER A 98 24.80 -18.38 17.17
CA SER A 98 25.69 -19.16 16.31
C SER A 98 26.19 -20.42 17.03
N ALA A 99 26.70 -21.41 16.29
CA ALA A 99 27.29 -22.61 16.89
C ALA A 99 28.45 -22.26 17.86
N GLU A 100 29.21 -21.22 17.54
CA GLU A 100 30.29 -20.69 18.39
C GLU A 100 29.74 -20.07 19.68
N GLN A 101 28.69 -19.25 19.59
CA GLN A 101 28.05 -18.62 20.75
C GLN A 101 27.36 -19.64 21.67
N SER A 102 26.71 -20.66 21.11
CA SER A 102 26.11 -21.75 21.89
C SER A 102 27.18 -22.56 22.65
N GLY A 103 28.31 -22.82 21.99
CA GLY A 103 29.48 -23.44 22.63
C GLY A 103 30.07 -22.56 23.74
N LEU A 104 30.15 -21.24 23.52
CA LEU A 104 30.61 -20.29 24.53
C LEU A 104 29.66 -20.24 25.74
N LEU A 105 28.34 -20.17 25.52
CA LEU A 105 27.33 -20.15 26.58
C LEU A 105 27.43 -21.40 27.48
N SER A 106 27.67 -22.56 26.87
CA SER A 106 27.87 -23.81 27.60
C SER A 106 29.07 -23.73 28.56
N ARG A 107 30.21 -23.18 28.10
CA ARG A 107 31.41 -23.00 28.93
C ARG A 107 31.21 -21.99 30.06
N VAL A 108 30.54 -20.87 29.76
CA VAL A 108 30.22 -19.84 30.77
C VAL A 108 29.28 -20.41 31.84
N THR A 109 28.29 -21.21 31.45
CA THR A 109 27.36 -21.88 32.37
C THR A 109 28.08 -22.83 33.31
N GLU A 110 29.01 -23.62 32.79
CA GLU A 110 29.81 -24.55 33.59
C GLU A 110 30.71 -23.79 34.58
N ALA A 111 31.38 -22.72 34.13
CA ALA A 111 32.22 -21.88 34.98
C ALA A 111 31.41 -21.22 36.11
N ALA A 112 30.24 -20.65 35.80
CA ALA A 112 29.36 -20.02 36.78
C ALA A 112 28.84 -21.03 37.82
N ARG A 113 28.42 -22.22 37.39
CA ARG A 113 28.04 -23.32 38.30
C ARG A 113 29.21 -23.77 39.17
N GLY A 114 30.42 -23.80 38.61
CA GLY A 114 31.63 -24.11 39.36
C GLY A 114 31.94 -23.10 40.46
N VAL A 115 31.68 -21.80 40.22
CA VAL A 115 31.80 -20.77 41.26
C VAL A 115 30.70 -20.96 42.32
N ALA A 116 29.44 -21.13 41.90
CA ALA A 116 28.34 -21.28 42.84
C ALA A 116 28.46 -22.52 43.74
N SER A 117 29.01 -23.63 43.25
CA SER A 117 29.20 -24.83 44.07
C SER A 117 30.22 -24.68 45.21
N ARG A 118 31.03 -23.61 45.20
CA ARG A 118 32.01 -23.29 46.25
C ARG A 118 31.47 -22.36 47.34
N HIS A 119 30.27 -21.80 47.15
CA HIS A 119 29.71 -20.77 48.02
C HIS A 119 28.24 -21.04 48.32
N ASP A 120 27.93 -21.30 49.59
CA ASP A 120 26.55 -21.53 50.03
C ASP A 120 25.68 -20.28 49.84
N GLY A 121 24.52 -20.45 49.21
CA GLY A 121 23.53 -19.38 48.97
C GLY A 121 23.69 -18.64 47.64
N VAL A 122 24.70 -18.95 46.82
CA VAL A 122 24.83 -18.39 45.46
C VAL A 122 23.88 -19.10 44.51
N LEU A 123 23.08 -18.34 43.77
CA LEU A 123 22.15 -18.88 42.78
C LEU A 123 22.64 -18.57 41.36
N VAL A 124 22.62 -19.58 40.49
CA VAL A 124 22.94 -19.43 39.06
C VAL A 124 21.66 -19.54 38.26
N GLU A 125 21.32 -18.47 37.57
CA GLU A 125 20.19 -18.39 36.65
C GLU A 125 20.72 -18.50 35.21
N ILE A 126 20.21 -19.48 34.46
CA ILE A 126 20.59 -19.68 33.06
C ILE A 126 19.56 -18.97 32.19
N LYS A 127 20.04 -18.04 31.38
CA LYS A 127 19.26 -17.33 30.39
C LYS A 127 19.59 -17.84 28.99
N PRO A 128 18.70 -17.63 28.00
CA PRO A 128 18.90 -18.13 26.64
C PRO A 128 20.20 -17.69 25.93
N ALA A 129 20.78 -16.55 26.33
CA ALA A 129 22.03 -16.02 25.76
C ALA A 129 23.08 -15.67 26.83
N GLY A 130 22.89 -16.09 28.08
CA GLY A 130 23.77 -15.69 29.18
C GLY A 130 23.50 -16.39 30.49
N VAL A 131 24.25 -16.03 31.52
CA VAL A 131 24.17 -16.61 32.86
C VAL A 131 24.30 -15.51 33.90
N ALA A 132 23.37 -15.47 34.86
CA ALA A 132 23.41 -14.54 35.98
C ALA A 132 23.77 -15.28 37.28
N VAL A 133 24.72 -14.70 38.03
CA VAL A 133 25.18 -15.20 39.33
C VAL A 133 24.68 -14.24 40.41
N HIS A 134 23.69 -14.68 41.17
CA HIS A 134 23.05 -13.91 42.24
C HIS A 134 23.78 -14.16 43.57
N VAL A 135 24.18 -13.08 44.23
CA VAL A 135 24.94 -13.12 45.50
C VAL A 135 24.20 -12.44 46.65
N ARG A 136 22.91 -12.15 46.49
CA ARG A 136 22.07 -11.51 47.50
C ARG A 136 22.02 -12.36 48.78
N GLY A 137 22.39 -11.75 49.90
CA GLY A 137 22.41 -12.44 51.20
C GLY A 137 23.58 -13.41 51.40
N VAL A 138 24.52 -13.50 50.44
CA VAL A 138 25.71 -14.33 50.55
C VAL A 138 26.80 -13.59 51.34
N PRO A 139 27.32 -14.16 52.45
CA PRO A 139 28.42 -13.56 53.20
C PRO A 139 29.64 -13.36 52.31
N GLY A 140 30.08 -12.11 52.14
CA GLY A 140 31.20 -11.78 51.25
C GLY A 140 30.86 -11.81 49.76
N GLY A 141 29.60 -11.59 49.38
CA GLY A 141 29.13 -11.61 47.98
C GLY A 141 29.99 -10.83 46.97
N SER A 142 30.62 -9.72 47.36
CA SER A 142 31.56 -8.99 46.47
C SER A 142 32.80 -9.80 46.10
N ALA A 143 33.25 -10.73 46.94
CA ALA A 143 34.34 -11.65 46.62
C ALA A 143 33.89 -12.72 45.62
N VAL A 144 32.66 -13.23 45.77
CA VAL A 144 32.05 -14.18 44.83
C VAL A 144 31.86 -13.55 43.46
N VAL A 145 31.43 -12.28 43.40
CA VAL A 145 31.31 -11.52 42.14
C VAL A 145 32.66 -11.42 41.44
N ARG A 146 33.74 -11.05 42.14
CA ARG A 146 35.11 -11.02 41.56
C ARG A 146 35.59 -12.39 41.08
N GLU A 147 35.24 -13.45 41.81
CA GLU A 147 35.58 -14.81 41.40
C GLU A 147 34.82 -15.23 40.12
N ALA A 148 33.52 -14.91 40.06
CA ALA A 148 32.70 -15.13 38.88
C ALA A 148 33.21 -14.32 37.68
N GLU A 149 33.61 -13.07 37.87
CA GLU A 149 34.23 -12.23 36.83
C GLU A 149 35.54 -12.85 36.31
N GLY A 150 36.41 -13.32 37.22
CA GLY A 150 37.66 -13.98 36.84
C GLY A 150 37.42 -15.27 36.05
N ALA A 151 36.42 -16.05 36.44
CA ALA A 151 36.11 -17.34 35.82
C ALA A 151 35.33 -17.22 34.50
N CYS A 152 34.36 -16.30 34.42
CA CYS A 152 33.43 -16.19 33.30
C CYS A 152 33.76 -14.99 32.39
N GLY A 153 34.01 -13.82 32.99
CA GLY A 153 34.23 -12.56 32.26
C GLY A 153 35.57 -12.50 31.52
N SER A 154 36.53 -13.37 31.86
CA SER A 154 37.81 -13.49 31.15
C SER A 154 37.74 -14.24 29.82
N MET A 155 36.62 -14.90 29.51
CA MET A 155 36.43 -15.63 28.26
C MET A 155 36.19 -14.67 27.08
N VAL A 156 36.92 -14.86 25.98
CA VAL A 156 36.76 -14.05 24.77
C VAL A 156 35.33 -14.18 24.22
N GLY A 157 34.67 -13.05 23.98
CA GLY A 157 33.29 -12.98 23.50
C GLY A 157 32.22 -12.91 24.60
N VAL A 158 32.61 -12.95 25.88
CA VAL A 158 31.70 -12.75 27.02
C VAL A 158 31.65 -11.28 27.41
N LEU A 159 30.44 -10.77 27.57
CA LEU A 159 30.17 -9.42 28.06
C LEU A 159 29.70 -9.52 29.51
N THR A 160 30.31 -8.73 30.39
CA THR A 160 29.99 -8.72 31.83
C THR A 160 29.15 -7.50 32.17
N ARG A 161 28.07 -7.69 32.92
CA ARG A 161 27.19 -6.63 33.43
C ARG A 161 27.03 -6.76 34.93
N HIS A 162 27.10 -5.63 35.64
CA HIS A 162 26.95 -5.59 37.10
C HIS A 162 25.57 -5.05 37.46
N GLY A 163 24.84 -5.81 38.28
CA GLY A 163 23.61 -5.36 38.93
C GLY A 163 23.77 -5.28 40.44
N SER A 164 22.71 -4.84 41.12
CA SER A 164 22.69 -4.79 42.59
C SER A 164 22.62 -6.21 43.17
N GLU A 165 23.76 -6.73 43.62
CA GLU A 165 23.95 -8.10 44.15
C GLU A 165 23.82 -9.23 43.12
N VAL A 166 24.11 -8.93 41.86
CA VAL A 166 24.15 -9.91 40.76
C VAL A 166 25.22 -9.51 39.74
N VAL A 167 25.88 -10.49 39.14
CA VAL A 167 26.75 -10.30 37.96
C VAL A 167 26.25 -11.19 36.83
N GLU A 168 26.09 -10.62 35.63
CA GLU A 168 25.56 -11.30 34.45
C GLU A 168 26.63 -11.39 33.34
N PHE A 169 26.73 -12.57 32.72
CA PHE A 169 27.66 -12.89 31.65
C PHE A 169 26.88 -13.28 30.39
N THR A 170 26.98 -12.48 29.34
CA THR A 170 26.22 -12.66 28.09
C THR A 170 27.16 -13.00 26.93
N VAL A 171 26.75 -13.90 26.03
CA VAL A 171 27.53 -14.28 24.83
C VAL A 171 27.06 -13.61 23.54
N VAL A 172 26.06 -12.73 23.67
CA VAL A 172 25.54 -11.89 22.60
C VAL A 172 25.64 -10.44 23.08
N PRO A 173 26.15 -9.51 22.26
CA PRO A 173 25.98 -8.09 22.51
C PRO A 173 24.49 -7.75 22.50
N SER A 174 23.91 -7.57 23.68
CA SER A 174 22.56 -7.09 23.87
C SER A 174 22.61 -5.80 24.67
N ASP A 175 22.02 -4.73 24.14
CA ASP A 175 21.77 -3.49 24.85
C ASP A 175 20.38 -2.96 24.45
N LYS A 176 19.71 -2.26 25.38
CA LYS A 176 18.34 -1.77 25.15
C LYS A 176 18.31 -0.71 24.04
N GLY A 177 19.41 -0.02 23.77
CA GLY A 177 19.51 0.97 22.70
C GLY A 177 19.48 0.37 21.29
N GLU A 178 20.24 -0.70 21.07
CA GLU A 178 20.23 -1.45 19.83
C GLU A 178 18.88 -2.16 19.63
N ALA A 179 18.30 -2.68 20.73
CA ALA A 179 16.95 -3.20 20.68
C ALA A 179 15.93 -2.12 20.24
N LEU A 180 16.05 -0.90 20.75
CA LEU A 180 15.19 0.21 20.36
C LEU A 180 15.40 0.63 18.90
N ARG A 181 16.65 0.69 18.41
CA ARG A 181 16.95 1.01 16.99
C ARG A 181 16.37 -0.05 16.05
N ARG A 182 16.54 -1.32 16.40
CA ARG A 182 15.98 -2.43 15.62
C ARG A 182 14.45 -2.42 15.65
N ALA A 183 13.84 -2.12 16.80
CA ALA A 183 12.39 -1.96 16.90
C ALA A 183 11.90 -0.81 16.02
N ARG A 184 12.60 0.34 16.02
CA ARG A 184 12.31 1.49 15.15
C ARG A 184 12.40 1.14 13.67
N TYR A 185 13.48 0.44 13.27
CA TYR A 185 13.67 -0.01 11.89
C TYR A 185 12.57 -0.97 11.46
N ALA A 186 12.27 -1.97 12.30
CA ALA A 186 11.22 -2.95 12.04
C ALA A 186 9.84 -2.31 11.94
N SER A 187 9.58 -1.24 12.71
CA SER A 187 8.30 -0.52 12.70
C SER A 187 8.25 0.64 11.72
N GLY A 188 9.33 0.95 10.99
CA GLY A 188 9.42 2.18 10.17
C GLY A 188 9.11 3.47 10.96
N ALA A 189 9.35 3.50 12.27
CA ALA A 189 8.87 4.59 13.10
C ALA A 189 9.59 5.91 12.80
N THR A 190 8.78 6.94 12.52
CA THR A 190 9.24 8.31 12.29
C THR A 190 9.35 9.13 13.58
N GLY A 191 8.75 8.64 14.67
CA GLY A 191 8.94 9.15 16.03
C GLY A 191 8.90 8.03 17.07
N VAL A 192 9.64 8.21 18.17
CA VAL A 192 9.76 7.22 19.26
C VAL A 192 9.46 7.87 20.62
N LEU A 193 8.64 7.18 21.43
CA LEU A 193 8.58 7.34 22.88
C LEU A 193 9.33 6.17 23.52
N PHE A 194 10.30 6.44 24.40
CA PHE A 194 10.86 5.43 25.29
C PHE A 194 10.67 5.84 26.77
N VAL A 195 10.16 4.92 27.58
CA VAL A 195 9.96 5.10 29.03
C VAL A 195 10.74 4.02 29.78
N GLY A 196 11.56 4.44 30.76
CA GLY A 196 12.41 3.53 31.54
C GLY A 196 12.76 4.12 32.90
N ASP A 197 13.20 3.29 33.85
CA ASP A 197 13.51 3.66 35.23
C ASP A 197 14.96 3.36 35.63
N ASP A 198 15.69 2.52 34.92
CA ASP A 198 16.97 2.00 35.40
C ASP A 198 18.20 2.51 34.64
N ILE A 199 19.39 2.05 35.05
CA ILE A 199 20.66 2.42 34.38
C ILE A 199 20.77 1.76 33.00
N THR A 200 20.14 0.60 32.80
CA THR A 200 20.18 -0.11 31.51
C THR A 200 19.33 0.58 30.44
N ASP A 201 18.34 1.37 30.86
CA ASP A 201 17.50 2.22 30.00
C ASP A 201 18.26 3.43 29.44
N GLU A 202 19.37 3.82 30.05
CA GLU A 202 20.22 4.90 29.54
C GLU A 202 20.78 4.62 28.15
N ASP A 203 20.99 3.35 27.81
CA ASP A 203 21.37 2.95 26.45
C ASP A 203 20.26 3.25 25.44
N ALA A 204 19.00 3.05 25.83
CA ALA A 204 17.83 3.37 25.02
C ALA A 204 17.60 4.89 24.92
N PHE A 205 17.75 5.65 26.01
CA PHE A 205 17.66 7.11 25.95
C PHE A 205 18.73 7.73 25.03
N ARG A 206 19.97 7.22 25.07
CA ARG A 206 21.04 7.67 24.17
C ARG A 206 20.83 7.28 22.70
N ALA A 207 19.96 6.30 22.42
CA ALA A 207 19.65 5.86 21.06
C ALA A 207 18.54 6.70 20.38
N LEU A 208 17.87 7.59 21.12
CA LEU A 208 16.81 8.45 20.60
C LEU A 208 17.36 9.54 19.65
N SER A 209 16.60 9.83 18.60
CA SER A 209 16.91 10.87 17.62
C SER A 209 16.29 12.23 18.00
N PRO A 210 16.74 13.35 17.41
CA PRO A 210 16.08 14.64 17.60
C PRO A 210 14.58 14.57 17.24
N GLY A 211 13.72 14.96 18.19
CA GLY A 211 12.25 14.90 18.03
C GLY A 211 11.59 13.70 18.72
N ASP A 212 12.37 12.66 19.07
CA ASP A 212 11.91 11.57 19.92
C ASP A 212 11.78 12.02 21.38
N VAL A 213 11.07 11.23 22.18
CA VAL A 213 10.77 11.54 23.58
C VAL A 213 11.29 10.42 24.48
N GLY A 214 12.23 10.75 25.37
CA GLY A 214 12.69 9.86 26.44
C GLY A 214 12.16 10.33 27.78
N ILE A 215 11.55 9.43 28.56
CA ILE A 215 11.01 9.72 29.90
C ILE A 215 11.66 8.80 30.93
N LYS A 216 12.36 9.40 31.89
CA LYS A 216 12.88 8.70 33.08
C LYS A 216 11.79 8.59 34.16
N VAL A 217 11.60 7.39 34.70
CA VAL A 217 10.77 7.15 35.88
C VAL A 217 11.63 7.22 37.14
N GLY A 218 11.19 7.98 38.14
CA GLY A 218 11.89 8.11 39.42
C GLY A 218 13.14 9.00 39.39
N GLU A 219 13.98 8.86 40.42
CA GLU A 219 15.19 9.67 40.62
C GLU A 219 16.43 9.09 39.91
N GLY A 220 17.54 9.86 39.89
CA GLY A 220 18.83 9.45 39.30
C GLY A 220 19.32 10.36 38.16
N GLU A 221 20.59 10.25 37.76
CA GLU A 221 21.10 10.90 36.55
C GLU A 221 20.55 10.19 35.30
N THR A 222 20.25 10.95 34.25
CA THR A 222 19.65 10.39 33.03
C THR A 222 19.89 11.24 31.79
N ALA A 223 19.99 10.58 30.63
CA ALA A 223 19.96 11.18 29.31
C ALA A 223 18.54 11.49 28.80
N ALA A 224 17.49 11.00 29.49
CA ALA A 224 16.11 11.30 29.15
C ALA A 224 15.81 12.79 29.26
N GLY A 225 15.09 13.35 28.27
CA GLY A 225 14.72 14.76 28.25
C GLY A 225 13.61 15.14 29.23
N LEU A 226 12.89 14.15 29.78
CA LEU A 226 11.73 14.34 30.65
C LEU A 226 11.77 13.37 31.84
N ARG A 227 11.01 13.70 32.89
CA ARG A 227 10.94 12.88 34.12
C ARG A 227 9.56 12.86 34.79
N ILE A 228 9.16 11.67 35.24
CA ILE A 228 7.93 11.40 35.99
C ILE A 228 8.20 10.63 37.29
N GLY A 229 7.25 10.69 38.24
CA GLY A 229 7.46 10.23 39.62
C GLY A 229 7.41 8.72 39.86
N GLY A 230 6.68 7.96 39.04
CA GLY A 230 6.49 6.52 39.25
C GLY A 230 5.52 5.87 38.25
N VAL A 231 5.24 4.58 38.43
CA VAL A 231 4.44 3.74 37.52
C VAL A 231 3.01 4.29 37.30
N GLY A 232 2.40 4.90 38.32
CA GLY A 232 1.10 5.57 38.18
C GLY A 232 1.12 6.72 37.16
N GLU A 233 2.19 7.52 37.13
CA GLU A 233 2.36 8.59 36.14
C GLU A 233 2.69 8.05 34.74
N VAL A 234 3.32 6.87 34.65
CA VAL A 234 3.51 6.17 33.36
C VAL A 234 2.15 5.85 32.75
N ALA A 235 1.19 5.38 33.55
CA ALA A 235 -0.17 5.14 33.09
C ALA A 235 -0.83 6.43 32.57
N GLU A 236 -0.72 7.55 33.30
CA GLU A 236 -1.25 8.84 32.85
C GLU A 236 -0.65 9.28 31.51
N VAL A 237 0.67 9.10 31.32
CA VAL A 237 1.38 9.44 30.08
C VAL A 237 0.88 8.59 28.91
N LEU A 238 0.79 7.27 29.10
CA LEU A 238 0.33 6.37 28.05
C LEU A 238 -1.15 6.58 27.71
N GLU A 239 -2.01 6.84 28.71
CA GLU A 239 -3.42 7.15 28.50
C GLU A 239 -3.60 8.49 27.78
N ALA A 240 -2.84 9.52 28.17
CA ALA A 240 -2.85 10.81 27.50
C ALA A 240 -2.39 10.69 26.04
N LEU A 241 -1.29 9.97 25.80
CA LEU A 241 -0.78 9.71 24.46
C LEU A 241 -1.81 8.94 23.63
N LEU A 242 -2.45 7.90 24.18
CA LEU A 242 -3.52 7.16 23.50
C LEU A 242 -4.69 8.07 23.12
N GLY A 243 -5.14 8.92 24.06
CA GLY A 243 -6.20 9.90 23.81
C GLY A 243 -5.82 10.85 22.68
N MET A 244 -4.63 11.46 22.76
CA MET A 244 -4.10 12.37 21.74
C MET A 244 -3.92 11.68 20.39
N ARG A 245 -3.45 10.43 20.38
CA ARG A 245 -3.23 9.64 19.15
C ARG A 245 -4.56 9.31 18.46
N ARG A 246 -5.56 8.88 19.24
CA ARG A 246 -6.92 8.65 18.72
C ARG A 246 -7.56 9.95 18.24
N SER A 247 -7.40 11.04 18.98
CA SER A 247 -7.88 12.36 18.55
C SER A 247 -7.16 12.85 17.30
N TRP A 248 -5.85 12.66 17.18
CA TRP A 248 -5.09 13.01 15.98
C TRP A 248 -5.53 12.16 14.78
N ALA A 249 -5.59 10.84 14.93
CA ALA A 249 -6.08 9.92 13.90
C ALA A 249 -7.50 10.27 13.45
N ALA A 250 -8.39 10.57 14.41
CA ALA A 250 -9.75 11.04 14.13
C ALA A 250 -9.76 12.42 13.45
N SER A 251 -8.89 13.34 13.88
CA SER A 251 -8.78 14.69 13.30
C SER A 251 -8.19 14.69 11.89
N ARG A 252 -7.38 13.69 11.55
CA ARG A 252 -6.78 13.52 10.22
C ARG A 252 -7.68 12.74 9.28
N GLY A 253 -8.74 12.10 9.77
CA GLY A 253 -9.73 11.41 8.93
C GLY A 253 -9.11 10.42 7.94
N LEU A 254 -7.98 9.80 8.31
CA LEU A 254 -7.26 8.88 7.42
C LEU A 254 -8.08 7.60 7.29
N VAL A 255 -8.79 7.53 6.18
CA VAL A 255 -9.56 6.35 5.79
C VAL A 255 -8.56 5.33 5.25
N PRO A 256 -8.53 4.08 5.79
CA PRO A 256 -7.74 3.01 5.20
C PRO A 256 -8.11 2.83 3.72
N LEU A 257 -7.10 2.78 2.85
CA LEU A 257 -7.31 2.84 1.39
C LEU A 257 -8.12 1.64 0.89
N GLU A 258 -7.92 0.47 1.49
CA GLU A 258 -8.66 -0.77 1.20
C GLU A 258 -10.15 -0.70 1.55
N ARG A 259 -10.57 0.27 2.37
CA ARG A 259 -12.00 0.51 2.67
C ARG A 259 -12.65 1.51 1.71
N CYS A 260 -11.87 2.17 0.86
CA CYS A 260 -12.41 3.11 -0.11
C CYS A 260 -13.01 2.38 -1.33
N ALA A 261 -14.09 2.95 -1.86
CA ALA A 261 -14.69 2.55 -3.12
C ALA A 261 -14.36 3.57 -4.22
N VAL A 262 -14.64 3.20 -5.47
CA VAL A 262 -14.48 4.07 -6.63
C VAL A 262 -15.73 4.09 -7.48
N ILE A 263 -16.09 5.26 -8.01
CA ILE A 263 -17.16 5.45 -8.99
C ILE A 263 -16.59 6.13 -10.23
N SER A 264 -17.12 5.83 -11.42
CA SER A 264 -16.56 6.32 -12.69
C SER A 264 -17.65 6.52 -13.74
N ASP A 265 -17.46 7.48 -14.65
CA ASP A 265 -18.20 7.61 -15.91
C ASP A 265 -17.35 7.27 -17.15
N GLN A 266 -16.21 6.61 -16.94
CA GLN A 266 -15.16 6.39 -17.92
C GLN A 266 -14.50 7.68 -18.48
N ARG A 267 -14.77 8.85 -17.93
CA ARG A 267 -14.04 10.09 -18.29
C ARG A 267 -13.25 10.59 -17.10
N THR A 268 -13.82 10.48 -15.92
CA THR A 268 -13.14 10.64 -14.64
C THR A 268 -13.57 9.56 -13.64
N LEU A 269 -12.93 9.58 -12.47
CA LEU A 269 -13.15 8.64 -11.37
C LEU A 269 -13.09 9.39 -10.03
N ALA A 270 -13.99 9.04 -9.12
CA ALA A 270 -14.03 9.57 -7.75
C ALA A 270 -13.72 8.47 -6.74
N VAL A 271 -12.93 8.79 -5.71
CA VAL A 271 -12.73 7.92 -4.54
C VAL A 271 -13.75 8.31 -3.47
N VAL A 272 -14.49 7.32 -2.98
CA VAL A 272 -15.52 7.48 -1.95
C VAL A 272 -15.13 6.65 -0.74
N SER A 273 -14.96 7.34 0.39
CA SER A 273 -14.72 6.68 1.69
C SER A 273 -15.98 6.01 2.24
N PRO A 274 -15.86 5.09 3.24
CA PRO A 274 -17.00 4.39 3.82
C PRO A 274 -18.13 5.26 4.35
N GLY A 275 -17.84 6.51 4.74
CA GLY A 275 -18.82 7.46 5.27
C GLY A 275 -19.47 8.36 4.23
N ALA A 276 -19.62 7.92 2.97
CA ALA A 276 -20.12 8.71 1.84
C ALA A 276 -19.44 10.09 1.73
N ARG A 277 -18.11 10.13 1.90
CA ARG A 277 -17.30 11.30 1.54
C ARG A 277 -16.54 11.01 0.27
N VAL A 278 -16.76 11.83 -0.75
CA VAL A 278 -15.95 11.91 -1.97
C VAL A 278 -14.68 12.69 -1.61
N SER A 279 -13.59 11.98 -1.37
CA SER A 279 -12.30 12.53 -0.92
C SER A 279 -11.33 12.81 -2.06
N TRP A 280 -11.62 12.26 -3.24
CA TRP A 280 -10.86 12.47 -4.46
C TRP A 280 -11.79 12.59 -5.66
N LEU A 281 -11.61 13.63 -6.48
CA LEU A 281 -12.25 13.74 -7.79
C LEU A 281 -11.48 14.74 -8.64
N CYS A 282 -11.11 14.34 -9.86
CA CYS A 282 -10.60 15.23 -10.90
C CYS A 282 -11.68 15.53 -11.94
N MET A 283 -11.73 16.72 -12.51
CA MET A 283 -12.70 17.05 -13.57
C MET A 283 -12.07 17.95 -14.64
N PRO A 284 -12.45 17.79 -15.92
CA PRO A 284 -13.43 16.82 -16.43
C PRO A 284 -12.83 15.43 -16.72
N ARG A 285 -11.50 15.29 -16.63
CA ARG A 285 -10.81 14.01 -16.86
C ARG A 285 -10.08 13.54 -15.62
N ILE A 286 -9.79 12.24 -15.57
CA ILE A 286 -8.98 11.62 -14.52
C ILE A 286 -7.60 12.28 -14.37
N ASP A 287 -7.02 12.76 -15.47
CA ASP A 287 -5.70 13.43 -15.52
C ASP A 287 -5.76 14.96 -15.36
N SER A 288 -6.93 15.52 -15.03
CA SER A 288 -7.12 16.96 -14.79
C SER A 288 -6.75 17.37 -13.35
N GLY A 289 -6.80 18.66 -13.04
CA GLY A 289 -6.70 19.13 -11.65
C GLY A 289 -7.83 18.57 -10.78
N SER A 290 -7.53 18.26 -9.52
CA SER A 290 -8.55 17.80 -8.59
C SER A 290 -9.48 18.95 -8.17
N ILE A 291 -10.77 18.65 -7.98
CA ILE A 291 -11.71 19.51 -7.23
C ILE A 291 -11.83 19.09 -5.76
N PHE A 292 -11.56 17.81 -5.47
CA PHE A 292 -11.48 17.26 -4.12
C PHE A 292 -10.16 16.52 -3.97
N ALA A 293 -9.39 16.86 -2.94
CA ALA A 293 -8.07 16.31 -2.69
C ALA A 293 -7.83 15.97 -1.20
N SER A 294 -8.88 15.87 -0.39
CA SER A 294 -8.73 15.52 1.03
C SER A 294 -8.09 14.14 1.24
N LEU A 295 -8.12 13.25 0.25
CA LEU A 295 -7.41 11.98 0.28
C LEU A 295 -5.88 12.15 0.45
N VAL A 296 -5.26 13.11 -0.23
CA VAL A 296 -3.80 13.40 -0.12
C VAL A 296 -3.54 14.72 0.59
N GLY A 297 -4.53 15.19 1.33
CA GLY A 297 -4.48 16.42 2.10
C GLY A 297 -5.24 16.23 3.40
N ASP A 298 -6.02 17.24 3.77
CA ASP A 298 -6.91 17.21 4.92
C ASP A 298 -8.32 17.69 4.50
N ALA A 299 -9.22 17.84 5.47
CA ALA A 299 -10.58 18.32 5.21
C ALA A 299 -10.64 19.73 4.57
N SER A 300 -9.54 20.52 4.65
CA SER A 300 -9.43 21.83 4.00
C SER A 300 -9.01 21.73 2.53
N SER A 301 -8.46 20.59 2.12
CA SER A 301 -7.99 20.27 0.76
C SER A 301 -9.11 19.85 -0.20
N GLY A 302 -10.36 19.93 0.27
CA GLY A 302 -11.56 19.80 -0.52
C GLY A 302 -12.17 18.41 -0.51
N GLU A 303 -13.47 18.36 -0.24
CA GLU A 303 -14.26 17.14 -0.17
C GLU A 303 -15.76 17.42 -0.39
N PHE A 304 -16.52 16.35 -0.65
CA PHE A 304 -17.97 16.39 -0.64
C PHE A 304 -18.50 15.26 0.25
N SER A 305 -19.01 15.58 1.43
CA SER A 305 -19.49 14.60 2.41
C SER A 305 -21.00 14.70 2.65
N ILE A 306 -21.63 13.54 2.81
CA ILE A 306 -23.01 13.39 3.26
C ILE A 306 -23.00 12.40 4.42
N GLY A 307 -23.64 12.73 5.52
CA GLY A 307 -23.80 11.81 6.64
C GLY A 307 -25.05 12.09 7.46
N PRO A 308 -25.46 11.15 8.32
CA PRO A 308 -26.61 11.36 9.21
C PRO A 308 -26.34 12.50 10.19
N ALA A 309 -27.37 13.30 10.50
CA ALA A 309 -27.28 14.38 11.49
C ALA A 309 -26.95 13.88 12.90
N GLU A 310 -27.20 12.59 13.18
CA GLU A 310 -26.82 11.93 14.42
C GLU A 310 -25.29 11.71 14.55
N GLY A 311 -24.53 11.91 13.47
CA GLY A 311 -23.09 11.69 13.41
C GLY A 311 -22.72 10.25 13.77
N LEU A 312 -21.74 10.09 14.66
CA LEU A 312 -21.26 8.77 15.11
C LEU A 312 -22.34 7.91 15.79
N ARG A 313 -23.43 8.52 16.30
CA ARG A 313 -24.53 7.78 16.95
C ARG A 313 -25.36 6.96 15.95
N ALA A 314 -25.24 7.24 14.65
CA ALA A 314 -25.92 6.46 13.61
C ALA A 314 -25.29 5.06 13.40
N GLY A 315 -24.16 4.75 14.04
CA GLY A 315 -23.43 3.51 13.84
C GLY A 315 -22.52 3.53 12.62
N GLU A 316 -21.85 2.41 12.36
CA GLU A 316 -20.97 2.28 11.21
C GLU A 316 -21.77 2.10 9.91
N PRO A 317 -21.42 2.83 8.83
CA PRO A 317 -22.05 2.65 7.54
C PRO A 317 -21.66 1.31 6.90
N ALA A 318 -22.63 0.68 6.24
CA ALA A 318 -22.38 -0.41 5.31
C ALA A 318 -22.24 0.12 3.88
N VAL A 319 -21.23 -0.36 3.16
CA VAL A 319 -20.95 0.06 1.78
C VAL A 319 -21.06 -1.13 0.83
N ALA A 320 -21.80 -0.94 -0.26
CA ALA A 320 -21.91 -1.93 -1.32
C ALA A 320 -22.15 -1.27 -2.67
N TYR A 321 -21.69 -1.89 -3.75
CA TYR A 321 -22.13 -1.51 -5.10
C TYR A 321 -23.53 -2.08 -5.38
N GLU A 322 -24.35 -1.34 -6.11
CA GLU A 322 -25.64 -1.85 -6.57
C GLU A 322 -25.43 -2.82 -7.74
N GLY A 323 -25.36 -4.11 -7.42
CA GLY A 323 -25.10 -5.19 -8.38
C GLY A 323 -23.75 -5.04 -9.09
N ASP A 324 -23.71 -5.46 -10.35
CA ASP A 324 -22.52 -5.39 -11.21
C ASP A 324 -22.36 -3.98 -11.83
N SER A 325 -22.33 -2.96 -10.96
CA SER A 325 -22.24 -1.55 -11.37
C SER A 325 -21.16 -0.74 -10.63
N MET A 326 -21.02 0.52 -11.04
CA MET A 326 -20.26 1.58 -10.35
C MET A 326 -21.20 2.59 -9.67
N VAL A 327 -22.40 2.16 -9.29
CA VAL A 327 -23.30 2.90 -8.39
C VAL A 327 -23.01 2.41 -6.98
N LEU A 328 -22.56 3.32 -6.12
CA LEU A 328 -22.21 3.01 -4.75
C LEU A 328 -23.37 3.34 -3.82
N ARG A 329 -23.69 2.42 -2.91
CA ARG A 329 -24.69 2.59 -1.86
C ARG A 329 -23.99 2.57 -0.50
N THR A 330 -24.12 3.67 0.23
CA THR A 330 -23.71 3.78 1.63
C THR A 330 -24.94 3.82 2.52
N SER A 331 -25.07 2.90 3.47
CA SER A 331 -26.28 2.72 4.27
C SER A 331 -26.00 2.85 5.76
N TRP A 332 -26.75 3.70 6.42
CA TRP A 332 -26.95 3.77 7.86
C TRP A 332 -28.37 3.29 8.20
N PRO A 333 -28.68 3.01 9.48
CA PRO A 333 -30.05 2.68 9.89
C PRO A 333 -31.07 3.76 9.50
N SER A 334 -30.72 5.05 9.65
CA SER A 334 -31.60 6.18 9.38
C SER A 334 -31.55 6.68 7.93
N LEU A 335 -30.50 6.37 7.17
CA LEU A 335 -30.20 7.06 5.91
C LEU A 335 -29.53 6.13 4.89
N VAL A 336 -29.83 6.32 3.61
CA VAL A 336 -29.07 5.74 2.50
C VAL A 336 -28.58 6.85 1.59
N VAL A 337 -27.34 6.73 1.13
CA VAL A 337 -26.75 7.60 0.11
C VAL A 337 -26.36 6.75 -1.09
N ARG A 338 -26.86 7.11 -2.28
CA ARG A 338 -26.37 6.56 -3.56
C ARG A 338 -25.50 7.57 -4.26
N ASP A 339 -24.30 7.14 -4.64
CA ASP A 339 -23.31 7.96 -5.35
C ASP A 339 -22.98 7.32 -6.70
N TYR A 340 -23.07 8.10 -7.79
CA TYR A 340 -22.62 7.66 -9.10
C TYR A 340 -22.20 8.82 -10.00
N LEU A 341 -21.27 8.55 -10.92
CA LEU A 341 -20.93 9.46 -12.03
C LEU A 341 -21.75 9.07 -13.26
N ASP A 342 -22.44 10.05 -13.84
CA ASP A 342 -23.50 9.78 -14.82
C ASP A 342 -22.99 9.34 -16.21
N CYS A 343 -23.32 8.11 -16.57
CA CYS A 343 -23.09 7.50 -17.88
C CYS A 343 -24.28 7.61 -18.85
N SER A 344 -25.43 8.19 -18.44
CA SER A 344 -26.67 8.20 -19.25
C SER A 344 -26.48 8.90 -20.61
N GLY A 345 -27.34 8.59 -21.58
CA GLY A 345 -27.29 9.23 -22.89
C GLY A 345 -25.98 9.02 -23.67
N GLY A 346 -25.23 7.95 -23.37
CA GLY A 346 -23.97 7.61 -24.05
C GLY A 346 -22.79 8.52 -23.70
N ARG A 347 -22.86 9.26 -22.59
CA ARG A 347 -21.83 10.23 -22.16
C ARG A 347 -20.42 9.66 -22.07
N ALA A 348 -20.28 8.40 -21.67
CA ALA A 348 -19.00 7.70 -21.59
C ALA A 348 -18.23 7.67 -22.94
N PHE A 349 -18.94 7.81 -24.06
CA PHE A 349 -18.34 7.81 -25.40
C PHE A 349 -18.20 9.20 -26.02
N GLN A 350 -18.63 10.25 -25.31
CA GLN A 350 -18.50 11.64 -25.76
C GLN A 350 -17.21 12.25 -25.23
N LYS A 351 -16.68 13.25 -25.95
CA LYS A 351 -15.48 14.00 -25.52
C LYS A 351 -15.66 14.49 -24.07
N ALA A 352 -14.62 14.33 -23.26
CA ALA A 352 -14.64 14.72 -21.85
C ALA A 352 -14.64 16.25 -21.70
N GLY A 353 -15.84 16.82 -21.66
CA GLY A 353 -16.11 18.23 -21.36
C GLY A 353 -17.34 18.43 -20.47
N ARG A 354 -17.99 17.36 -20.03
CA ARG A 354 -19.13 17.41 -19.12
C ARG A 354 -19.08 16.23 -18.15
N VAL A 355 -19.13 16.49 -16.84
CA VAL A 355 -19.16 15.47 -15.79
C VAL A 355 -20.31 15.79 -14.85
N ASP A 356 -21.15 14.80 -14.54
CA ASP A 356 -22.24 14.97 -13.59
C ASP A 356 -22.04 13.91 -12.49
N LEU A 357 -21.63 14.33 -11.28
CA LEU A 357 -21.66 13.50 -10.07
C LEU A 357 -23.03 13.66 -9.43
N VAL A 358 -23.77 12.55 -9.34
CA VAL A 358 -25.11 12.50 -8.74
C VAL A 358 -25.04 11.80 -7.39
N ARG A 359 -25.64 12.44 -6.40
CA ARG A 359 -25.72 11.94 -5.02
C ARG A 359 -27.17 12.00 -4.57
N VAL A 360 -27.74 10.86 -4.20
CA VAL A 360 -29.15 10.75 -3.78
C VAL A 360 -29.21 10.37 -2.32
N ILE A 361 -29.93 11.15 -1.52
CA ILE A 361 -30.11 10.95 -0.09
C ILE A 361 -31.53 10.47 0.16
N GLU A 362 -31.69 9.29 0.74
CA GLU A 362 -32.98 8.67 1.09
C GLU A 362 -33.09 8.45 2.60
N GLY A 363 -34.21 8.87 3.17
CA GLY A 363 -34.54 8.58 4.57
C GLY A 363 -35.22 7.23 4.73
N ASN A 364 -34.78 6.43 5.70
CA ASN A 364 -35.39 5.13 6.03
C ASN A 364 -36.39 5.21 7.21
N ALA A 365 -36.49 6.37 7.87
CA ALA A 365 -37.32 6.56 9.05
C ALA A 365 -37.89 7.99 9.13
N ALA A 366 -38.88 8.18 9.99
CA ALA A 366 -39.34 9.52 10.33
C ALA A 366 -38.21 10.31 11.03
N GLY A 367 -37.95 11.53 10.56
CA GLY A 367 -36.89 12.36 11.11
C GLY A 367 -35.48 12.05 10.57
N SER A 368 -35.35 11.26 9.49
CA SER A 368 -34.09 11.05 8.79
C SER A 368 -33.52 12.36 8.25
N ARG A 369 -32.58 12.95 9.00
CA ARG A 369 -31.87 14.16 8.59
C ARG A 369 -30.43 13.86 8.21
N ALA A 370 -29.95 14.53 7.17
CA ALA A 370 -28.58 14.43 6.72
C ALA A 370 -27.88 15.80 6.77
N VAL A 371 -26.60 15.78 7.11
CA VAL A 371 -25.70 16.92 7.00
C VAL A 371 -24.90 16.76 5.72
N VAL A 372 -24.90 17.81 4.91
CA VAL A 372 -24.19 17.89 3.64
C VAL A 372 -23.13 18.98 3.74
N ARG A 373 -21.90 18.64 3.39
CA ARG A 373 -20.80 19.60 3.26
C ARG A 373 -20.18 19.49 1.87
N PHE A 374 -20.17 20.61 1.16
CA PHE A 374 -19.61 20.77 -0.17
C PHE A 374 -18.45 21.76 -0.12
N GLY A 375 -17.22 21.25 -0.16
CA GLY A 375 -16.00 22.06 -0.12
C GLY A 375 -15.14 21.85 -1.37
N PRO A 376 -15.47 22.45 -2.52
CA PRO A 376 -14.63 22.35 -3.71
C PRO A 376 -13.32 23.14 -3.58
N ARG A 377 -12.24 22.59 -4.15
CA ARG A 377 -10.91 23.19 -4.21
C ARG A 377 -10.34 23.06 -5.61
N LEU A 378 -10.37 24.14 -6.37
CA LEU A 378 -9.93 24.13 -7.77
C LEU A 378 -8.41 23.92 -7.86
N ASP A 379 -8.01 23.05 -8.78
CA ASP A 379 -6.61 22.75 -9.10
C ASP A 379 -5.77 22.36 -7.86
N PHE A 380 -6.22 21.33 -7.13
CA PHE A 380 -5.59 20.88 -5.88
C PHE A 380 -5.60 21.95 -4.76
N GLY A 381 -6.55 22.89 -4.83
CA GLY A 381 -6.63 24.01 -3.90
C GLY A 381 -5.63 25.12 -4.18
N ARG A 382 -4.94 25.12 -5.33
CA ARG A 382 -4.05 26.23 -5.70
C ARG A 382 -4.81 27.49 -6.12
N LEU A 383 -6.05 27.35 -6.57
CA LEU A 383 -6.90 28.46 -6.96
C LEU A 383 -7.93 28.75 -5.86
N ALA A 384 -8.08 30.04 -5.53
CA ALA A 384 -9.11 30.50 -4.60
C ALA A 384 -10.50 30.07 -5.10
N THR A 385 -11.30 29.47 -4.22
CA THR A 385 -12.64 28.98 -4.58
C THR A 385 -13.69 29.86 -3.95
N ARG A 386 -14.60 30.42 -4.75
CA ARG A 386 -15.77 31.15 -4.26
C ARG A 386 -17.06 30.46 -4.68
N LEU A 387 -18.07 30.55 -3.83
CA LEU A 387 -19.38 29.94 -4.00
C LEU A 387 -20.46 31.01 -4.01
N ARG A 388 -21.33 30.94 -5.00
CA ARG A 388 -22.50 31.81 -5.12
C ARG A 388 -23.78 31.01 -4.98
N VAL A 389 -24.59 31.36 -3.99
CA VAL A 389 -25.92 30.76 -3.79
C VAL A 389 -26.89 31.22 -4.89
N ARG A 390 -27.62 30.27 -5.46
CA ARG A 390 -28.64 30.43 -6.49
C ARG A 390 -29.94 29.74 -6.04
N PRO A 391 -31.11 30.05 -6.62
CA PRO A 391 -32.39 29.48 -6.18
C PRO A 391 -32.44 27.94 -6.15
N ASP A 392 -31.75 27.27 -7.08
CA ASP A 392 -31.74 25.81 -7.20
C ASP A 392 -30.35 25.19 -6.93
N GLY A 393 -29.48 25.90 -6.21
CA GLY A 393 -28.19 25.36 -5.76
C GLY A 393 -27.04 26.35 -5.72
N LEU A 394 -25.84 25.91 -6.09
CA LEU A 394 -24.61 26.71 -6.00
C LEU A 394 -23.91 26.84 -7.35
N GLU A 395 -23.23 27.95 -7.56
CA GLU A 395 -22.28 28.18 -8.64
C GLU A 395 -20.86 28.28 -8.04
N VAL A 396 -19.90 27.57 -8.64
CA VAL A 396 -18.49 27.63 -8.26
C VAL A 396 -17.79 28.61 -9.20
N GLU A 397 -17.20 29.66 -8.64
CA GLU A 397 -16.49 30.68 -9.40
C GLU A 397 -14.99 30.33 -9.53
N GLY A 398 -14.34 30.84 -10.57
CA GLY A 398 -12.88 30.74 -10.76
C GLY A 398 -12.39 29.58 -11.62
N SER A 399 -13.28 28.69 -12.08
CA SER A 399 -12.95 27.65 -13.05
C SER A 399 -13.07 28.15 -14.50
N ASN A 400 -12.29 27.55 -15.41
CA ASN A 400 -12.33 27.89 -16.84
C ASN A 400 -13.65 27.46 -17.51
N ASP A 401 -14.15 26.28 -17.15
CA ASP A 401 -15.48 25.80 -17.55
C ASP A 401 -16.47 26.00 -16.39
N PRO A 402 -17.76 26.22 -16.66
CA PRO A 402 -18.75 26.43 -15.62
C PRO A 402 -18.95 25.17 -14.76
N ILE A 403 -19.01 25.38 -13.44
CA ILE A 403 -19.26 24.32 -12.45
C ILE A 403 -20.42 24.78 -11.55
N VAL A 404 -21.43 23.91 -11.40
CA VAL A 404 -22.59 24.16 -10.52
C VAL A 404 -22.93 22.93 -9.69
N LEU A 405 -23.47 23.14 -8.50
CA LEU A 405 -24.11 22.10 -7.70
C LEU A 405 -25.62 22.33 -7.72
N ARG A 406 -26.33 21.59 -8.56
CA ARG A 406 -27.80 21.61 -8.55
C ARG A 406 -28.31 20.87 -7.33
N SER A 407 -29.13 21.55 -6.54
CA SER A 407 -29.64 21.08 -5.24
C SER A 407 -30.97 21.78 -4.92
N PRO A 408 -32.05 21.47 -5.67
CA PRO A 408 -33.34 22.13 -5.51
C PRO A 408 -33.88 21.93 -4.10
N GLY A 409 -34.35 23.00 -3.46
CA GLY A 409 -34.91 22.96 -2.10
C GLY A 409 -33.89 22.80 -0.98
N VAL A 410 -32.58 22.90 -1.26
CA VAL A 410 -31.52 22.88 -0.24
C VAL A 410 -31.08 24.30 0.09
N GLU A 411 -31.14 24.64 1.38
CA GLU A 411 -30.65 25.92 1.90
C GLU A 411 -29.19 25.78 2.32
N TRP A 412 -28.32 26.57 1.69
CA TRP A 412 -26.88 26.51 1.91
C TRP A 412 -26.38 27.66 2.78
N ARG A 413 -25.58 27.30 3.79
CA ARG A 413 -24.75 28.24 4.54
C ARG A 413 -23.33 28.23 3.97
N ILE A 414 -22.86 29.37 3.48
CA ILE A 414 -21.46 29.52 3.06
C ILE A 414 -20.55 29.67 4.30
N VAL A 415 -19.45 28.94 4.28
CA VAL A 415 -18.40 28.94 5.31
C VAL A 415 -17.10 29.42 4.68
N GLU A 416 -16.51 30.45 5.26
CA GLU A 416 -15.22 31.01 4.84
C GLU A 416 -14.06 30.17 5.42
N GLU A 417 -13.14 29.73 4.56
CA GLU A 417 -12.00 28.87 4.89
C GLU A 417 -10.73 29.43 4.24
N GLY A 418 -10.27 30.56 4.78
CA GLY A 418 -9.12 31.29 4.24
C GLY A 418 -9.44 31.91 2.89
N VAL A 419 -8.77 31.45 1.83
CA VAL A 419 -9.01 31.88 0.44
C VAL A 419 -10.08 31.06 -0.28
N HIS A 420 -10.63 30.04 0.40
CA HIS A 420 -11.65 29.17 -0.15
C HIS A 420 -12.98 29.33 0.60
N GLN A 421 -14.07 28.99 -0.07
CA GLN A 421 -15.38 28.85 0.53
C GLN A 421 -15.85 27.40 0.43
N SER A 422 -16.57 26.97 1.46
CA SER A 422 -17.33 25.72 1.51
C SER A 422 -18.81 26.04 1.76
N ALA A 423 -19.69 25.09 1.50
CA ALA A 423 -21.12 25.22 1.78
C ALA A 423 -21.60 24.05 2.62
N GLU A 424 -22.46 24.35 3.60
CA GLU A 424 -23.04 23.37 4.50
C GLU A 424 -24.57 23.49 4.51
N ALA A 425 -25.24 22.34 4.58
CA ALA A 425 -26.70 22.25 4.65
C ALA A 425 -27.13 21.09 5.55
N GLU A 426 -28.29 21.24 6.18
CA GLU A 426 -29.02 20.14 6.82
C GLU A 426 -30.27 19.88 5.99
N VAL A 427 -30.49 18.63 5.57
CA VAL A 427 -31.61 18.25 4.71
C VAL A 427 -32.49 17.20 5.39
N ASP A 428 -33.81 17.31 5.18
CA ASP A 428 -34.81 16.39 5.69
C ASP A 428 -35.20 15.38 4.61
N ALA A 429 -34.57 14.20 4.65
CA ALA A 429 -34.81 13.12 3.70
C ALA A 429 -36.06 12.29 4.03
N SER A 430 -36.79 12.63 5.10
CA SER A 430 -38.06 11.95 5.43
C SER A 430 -39.24 12.38 4.53
N ARG A 431 -39.08 13.47 3.78
CA ARG A 431 -40.09 14.01 2.86
C ARG A 431 -39.98 13.46 1.43
N GLY A 432 -38.95 12.65 1.17
CA GLY A 432 -38.60 12.12 -0.13
C GLY A 432 -37.11 12.25 -0.43
N PRO A 433 -36.62 11.65 -1.53
CA PRO A 433 -35.22 11.70 -1.89
C PRO A 433 -34.73 13.13 -2.15
N VAL A 434 -33.54 13.45 -1.65
CA VAL A 434 -32.83 14.71 -1.97
C VAL A 434 -31.73 14.40 -2.98
N VAL A 435 -31.80 15.01 -4.16
CA VAL A 435 -30.85 14.78 -5.25
C VAL A 435 -29.90 15.98 -5.37
N LEU A 436 -28.60 15.70 -5.28
CA LEU A 436 -27.52 16.66 -5.48
C LEU A 436 -26.76 16.29 -6.76
N GLU A 437 -26.62 17.25 -7.68
CA GLU A 437 -25.91 17.03 -8.94
C GLU A 437 -24.78 18.05 -9.11
N LEU A 438 -23.54 17.62 -8.88
CA LEU A 438 -22.36 18.41 -9.21
C LEU A 438 -22.07 18.28 -10.70
N ARG A 439 -22.20 19.38 -11.43
CA ARG A 439 -22.09 19.45 -12.89
C ARG A 439 -20.90 20.29 -13.29
N TYR A 440 -19.99 19.70 -14.06
CA TYR A 440 -18.89 20.39 -14.75
C TYR A 440 -19.25 20.58 -16.22
N GLY A 441 -18.85 21.71 -16.80
CA GLY A 441 -19.05 22.02 -18.23
C GLY A 441 -20.48 22.48 -18.56
N SER A 442 -21.28 22.77 -17.53
CA SER A 442 -22.62 23.35 -17.68
C SER A 442 -22.92 24.29 -16.52
N GLY A 443 -23.30 25.53 -16.81
CA GLY A 443 -23.80 26.48 -15.81
C GLY A 443 -25.29 26.31 -15.48
N SER A 444 -25.94 25.27 -16.02
CA SER A 444 -27.39 25.09 -15.89
C SER A 444 -27.75 24.37 -14.60
N LEU A 445 -28.53 25.04 -13.75
CA LEU A 445 -29.20 24.45 -12.58
C LEU A 445 -30.57 23.84 -12.90
N ARG A 446 -30.99 23.87 -14.18
CA ARG A 446 -32.29 23.32 -14.59
C ARG A 446 -32.32 21.80 -14.44
N ALA A 447 -33.51 21.26 -14.17
CA ALA A 447 -33.73 19.82 -14.23
C ALA A 447 -33.33 19.27 -15.62
N GLY A 448 -32.82 18.04 -15.64
CA GLY A 448 -32.60 17.31 -16.89
C GLY A 448 -33.93 16.96 -17.57
N LEU A 449 -33.85 16.55 -18.84
CA LEU A 449 -35.01 16.00 -19.55
C LEU A 449 -35.39 14.62 -18.99
N GLU A 450 -34.37 13.80 -18.73
CA GLU A 450 -34.52 12.51 -18.05
C GLU A 450 -34.54 12.73 -16.53
N THR A 451 -35.36 11.96 -15.82
CA THR A 451 -35.39 11.98 -14.35
C THR A 451 -34.11 11.37 -13.77
N GLU A 452 -33.91 11.55 -12.46
CA GLU A 452 -32.78 10.90 -11.78
C GLU A 452 -32.92 9.38 -11.84
N GLU A 453 -34.11 8.84 -11.62
CA GLU A 453 -34.37 7.40 -11.63
C GLU A 453 -34.07 6.77 -13.01
N GLU A 454 -34.50 7.44 -14.09
CA GLU A 454 -34.21 7.00 -15.47
C GLU A 454 -32.70 6.97 -15.75
N ARG A 455 -31.96 7.97 -15.26
CA ARG A 455 -30.50 8.04 -15.40
C ARG A 455 -29.81 6.97 -14.56
N LEU A 456 -30.26 6.75 -13.33
CA LEU A 456 -29.74 5.71 -12.44
C LEU A 456 -29.90 4.32 -13.08
N GLU A 457 -31.08 4.00 -13.61
CA GLU A 457 -31.30 2.75 -14.31
C GLU A 457 -30.40 2.58 -15.53
N GLN A 458 -30.21 3.64 -16.33
CA GLN A 458 -29.28 3.63 -17.46
C GLN A 458 -27.84 3.37 -17.00
N ASN A 459 -27.42 3.97 -15.89
CA ASN A 459 -26.09 3.74 -15.31
C ASN A 459 -25.91 2.28 -14.88
N VAL A 460 -26.88 1.72 -14.14
CA VAL A 460 -26.84 0.30 -13.74
C VAL A 460 -26.81 -0.61 -14.96
N ARG A 461 -27.61 -0.33 -16.00
CA ARG A 461 -27.61 -1.11 -17.26
C ARG A 461 -26.29 -0.99 -18.02
N PHE A 462 -25.68 0.19 -18.07
CA PHE A 462 -24.41 0.44 -18.76
C PHE A 462 -23.26 -0.40 -18.20
N TRP A 463 -23.19 -0.52 -16.87
CA TRP A 463 -22.18 -1.34 -16.21
C TRP A 463 -22.52 -2.83 -16.24
N SER A 464 -23.72 -3.20 -15.79
CA SER A 464 -24.12 -4.61 -15.67
C SER A 464 -24.25 -5.31 -17.02
N GLY A 465 -24.68 -4.59 -18.07
CA GLY A 465 -24.76 -5.11 -19.43
C GLY A 465 -23.40 -5.55 -19.98
N TRP A 466 -22.37 -4.77 -19.69
CA TRP A 466 -21.01 -5.13 -20.07
C TRP A 466 -20.45 -6.26 -19.20
N ALA A 467 -20.67 -6.23 -17.88
CA ALA A 467 -20.23 -7.31 -16.99
C ALA A 467 -20.78 -8.68 -17.41
N ARG A 468 -22.06 -8.73 -17.83
CA ARG A 468 -22.70 -9.95 -18.38
C ARG A 468 -22.05 -10.48 -19.65
N SER A 469 -21.34 -9.63 -20.40
CA SER A 469 -20.66 -10.05 -21.64
C SER A 469 -19.33 -10.77 -21.37
N LEU A 470 -18.80 -10.71 -20.14
CA LEU A 470 -17.51 -11.28 -19.78
C LEU A 470 -17.57 -12.81 -19.61
N LYS A 471 -16.51 -13.48 -20.07
CA LYS A 471 -16.24 -14.90 -19.83
C LYS A 471 -15.38 -15.01 -18.57
N LEU A 472 -16.04 -15.06 -17.42
CA LEU A 472 -15.38 -15.09 -16.12
C LEU A 472 -14.98 -16.52 -15.72
N PRO A 473 -13.78 -16.73 -15.15
CA PRO A 473 -13.37 -18.01 -14.58
C PRO A 473 -14.23 -18.38 -13.36
N ALA A 474 -14.21 -19.66 -12.98
CA ALA A 474 -14.82 -20.15 -11.75
C ALA A 474 -14.02 -19.73 -10.51
N VAL A 475 -12.69 -19.68 -10.62
CA VAL A 475 -11.78 -19.26 -9.55
C VAL A 475 -11.99 -17.78 -9.24
N ALA A 476 -12.33 -17.47 -7.98
CA ALA A 476 -12.57 -16.10 -7.48
C ALA A 476 -13.49 -15.24 -8.37
N ARG A 477 -14.51 -15.86 -8.97
CA ARG A 477 -15.39 -15.28 -9.99
C ARG A 477 -15.84 -13.85 -9.70
N GLU A 478 -16.32 -13.59 -8.48
CA GLU A 478 -16.87 -12.29 -8.09
C GLU A 478 -15.79 -11.21 -8.01
N LEU A 479 -14.61 -11.53 -7.45
CA LEU A 479 -13.50 -10.58 -7.40
C LEU A 479 -12.89 -10.33 -8.79
N VAL A 480 -12.84 -11.35 -9.65
CA VAL A 480 -12.42 -11.20 -11.06
C VAL A 480 -13.37 -10.26 -11.81
N LYS A 481 -14.69 -10.42 -11.61
CA LYS A 481 -15.71 -9.54 -12.19
C LYS A 481 -15.57 -8.11 -11.68
N ARG A 482 -15.39 -7.90 -10.37
CA ARG A 482 -15.14 -6.58 -9.78
C ARG A 482 -13.85 -5.97 -10.32
N SER A 483 -12.77 -6.74 -10.42
CA SER A 483 -11.50 -6.29 -10.99
C SER A 483 -11.64 -5.87 -12.45
N ALA A 484 -12.40 -6.61 -13.26
CA ALA A 484 -12.70 -6.22 -14.64
C ALA A 484 -13.51 -4.91 -14.70
N LEU A 485 -14.50 -4.74 -13.82
CA LEU A 485 -15.24 -3.47 -13.70
C LEU A 485 -14.33 -2.30 -13.31
N VAL A 486 -13.37 -2.50 -12.40
CA VAL A 486 -12.40 -1.46 -12.01
C VAL A 486 -11.47 -1.11 -13.18
N LEU A 487 -10.95 -2.09 -13.93
CA LEU A 487 -10.17 -1.82 -15.14
C LEU A 487 -10.99 -1.03 -16.17
N ARG A 488 -12.29 -1.34 -16.32
CA ARG A 488 -13.19 -0.55 -17.16
C ARG A 488 -13.42 0.87 -16.62
N ALA A 489 -13.51 1.04 -15.31
CA ALA A 489 -13.66 2.34 -14.67
C ALA A 489 -12.42 3.23 -14.83
N LEU A 490 -11.22 2.63 -14.90
CA LEU A 490 -9.95 3.30 -15.23
C LEU A 490 -9.79 3.58 -16.74
N SER A 491 -10.63 2.95 -17.58
CA SER A 491 -10.62 3.19 -19.02
C SER A 491 -11.24 4.54 -19.36
N HIS A 492 -10.53 5.35 -20.13
CA HIS A 492 -11.02 6.57 -20.75
C HIS A 492 -11.91 6.21 -21.94
N GLY A 493 -13.23 6.18 -21.74
CA GLY A 493 -14.23 5.73 -22.72
C GLY A 493 -14.09 6.32 -24.13
N PRO A 494 -13.73 7.61 -24.31
CA PRO A 494 -13.48 8.19 -25.64
C PRO A 494 -12.29 7.60 -26.40
N THR A 495 -11.22 7.20 -25.71
CA THR A 495 -9.96 6.73 -26.35
C THR A 495 -9.66 5.25 -26.09
N GLY A 496 -10.37 4.58 -25.17
CA GLY A 496 -10.12 3.20 -24.77
C GLY A 496 -8.90 3.01 -23.85
N VAL A 497 -8.06 4.04 -23.71
CA VAL A 497 -6.86 4.06 -22.85
C VAL A 497 -7.21 3.72 -21.42
N ILE A 498 -6.38 2.91 -20.75
CA ILE A 498 -6.53 2.60 -19.32
C ILE A 498 -5.46 3.36 -18.55
N ALA A 499 -5.87 4.17 -17.57
CA ALA A 499 -4.94 4.87 -16.67
C ALA A 499 -4.28 3.88 -15.68
N ALA A 500 -3.04 4.14 -15.26
CA ALA A 500 -2.31 3.27 -14.33
C ALA A 500 -2.97 3.20 -12.95
N ALA A 501 -3.47 4.33 -12.44
CA ALA A 501 -4.32 4.38 -11.26
C ALA A 501 -5.28 5.59 -11.28
N ALA A 502 -6.21 5.65 -10.33
CA ALA A 502 -7.16 6.76 -10.24
C ALA A 502 -6.67 7.98 -9.45
N THR A 503 -5.59 7.83 -8.69
CA THR A 503 -5.06 8.83 -7.74
C THR A 503 -3.60 9.15 -8.01
N THR A 504 -3.12 10.18 -7.31
CA THR A 504 -1.71 10.56 -7.25
C THR A 504 -1.22 10.46 -5.82
N SER A 505 0.08 10.25 -5.65
CA SER A 505 0.85 10.55 -4.43
C SER A 505 0.36 9.87 -3.16
N LEU A 506 -0.30 8.73 -3.31
CA LEU A 506 -0.44 7.81 -2.19
C LEU A 506 0.92 7.11 -1.97
N PRO A 507 1.34 6.92 -0.71
CA PRO A 507 2.71 6.52 -0.40
C PRO A 507 2.99 5.04 -0.64
N GLU A 508 4.11 4.72 -1.29
CA GLU A 508 4.70 3.37 -1.29
C GLU A 508 5.29 3.00 0.09
N HIS A 509 5.54 3.99 0.94
CA HIS A 509 5.97 3.85 2.33
C HIS A 509 5.43 5.01 3.17
N MET A 510 4.73 4.70 4.26
CA MET A 510 4.08 5.73 5.09
C MET A 510 5.10 6.72 5.66
N GLY A 511 4.82 8.01 5.52
CA GLY A 511 5.74 9.09 5.88
C GLY A 511 6.92 9.27 4.92
N GLY A 512 7.07 8.39 3.92
CA GLY A 512 8.17 8.38 2.96
C GLY A 512 7.96 9.34 1.77
N GLY A 513 9.04 9.46 0.98
CA GLY A 513 9.11 10.33 -0.19
C GLY A 513 8.67 9.69 -1.51
N ARG A 514 8.27 8.41 -1.49
CA ARG A 514 7.94 7.59 -2.67
C ARG A 514 6.45 7.70 -3.00
N ASN A 515 6.07 8.86 -3.56
CA ASN A 515 4.67 9.26 -3.78
C ASN A 515 4.54 9.80 -5.22
N TRP A 516 3.86 9.08 -6.11
CA TRP A 516 3.89 9.34 -7.57
C TRP A 516 2.51 9.59 -8.18
N ASP A 517 2.43 10.37 -9.26
CA ASP A 517 1.18 10.60 -9.99
C ASP A 517 0.95 9.52 -11.07
N TYR A 518 -0.09 8.72 -10.89
CA TYR A 518 -0.39 7.55 -11.73
C TYR A 518 -1.67 7.72 -12.57
N ARG A 519 -2.23 8.93 -12.63
CA ARG A 519 -3.50 9.22 -13.34
C ARG A 519 -3.38 9.23 -14.87
N PHE A 520 -2.23 8.82 -15.38
CA PHE A 520 -1.84 8.89 -16.79
C PHE A 520 -1.80 7.50 -17.42
N CYS A 521 -1.56 7.46 -18.72
CA CYS A 521 -1.38 6.23 -19.48
C CYS A 521 0.11 5.89 -19.59
N TRP A 522 0.48 4.75 -19.03
CA TRP A 522 1.65 4.00 -19.49
C TRP A 522 1.17 3.03 -20.58
N PRO A 523 1.67 3.12 -21.83
CA PRO A 523 1.25 2.21 -22.90
C PRO A 523 1.46 0.73 -22.54
N ARG A 524 2.51 0.42 -21.77
CA ARG A 524 2.73 -0.92 -21.20
C ARG A 524 1.55 -1.36 -20.34
N ASP A 525 1.20 -0.54 -19.35
CA ASP A 525 0.18 -0.84 -18.36
C ASP A 525 -1.19 -0.96 -19.01
N ALA A 526 -1.49 -0.05 -19.94
CA ALA A 526 -2.72 -0.06 -20.71
C ALA A 526 -2.83 -1.31 -21.60
N ALA A 527 -1.72 -1.74 -22.22
CA ALA A 527 -1.69 -2.95 -23.04
C ALA A 527 -1.88 -4.22 -22.19
N LEU A 528 -1.18 -4.34 -21.05
CA LEU A 528 -1.34 -5.45 -20.11
C LEU A 528 -2.78 -5.52 -19.55
N SER A 529 -3.34 -4.38 -19.16
CA SER A 529 -4.71 -4.28 -18.64
C SER A 529 -5.74 -4.66 -19.71
N SER A 530 -5.56 -4.17 -20.94
CA SER A 530 -6.39 -4.55 -22.09
C SER A 530 -6.28 -6.04 -22.38
N ALA A 531 -5.09 -6.62 -22.32
CA ALA A 531 -4.87 -8.03 -22.53
C ALA A 531 -5.59 -8.88 -21.47
N ALA A 532 -5.63 -8.44 -20.21
CA ALA A 532 -6.41 -9.10 -19.16
C ALA A 532 -7.91 -9.09 -19.48
N LEU A 533 -8.46 -7.98 -19.98
CA LEU A 533 -9.85 -7.89 -20.43
C LEU A 533 -10.13 -8.76 -21.67
N VAL A 534 -9.18 -8.88 -22.60
CA VAL A 534 -9.25 -9.79 -23.76
C VAL A 534 -9.27 -11.26 -23.32
N ARG A 535 -8.58 -11.64 -22.24
CA ARG A 535 -8.68 -12.99 -21.65
C ARG A 535 -10.11 -13.30 -21.20
N LEU A 536 -10.84 -12.29 -20.71
CA LEU A 536 -12.25 -12.37 -20.32
C LEU A 536 -13.23 -12.15 -21.50
N GLY A 537 -12.73 -12.10 -22.74
CA GLY A 537 -13.55 -12.00 -23.95
C GLY A 537 -13.94 -10.58 -24.38
N ASN A 538 -13.45 -9.52 -23.73
CA ASN A 538 -13.67 -8.15 -24.19
C ASN A 538 -12.57 -7.69 -25.15
N THR A 539 -12.91 -7.48 -26.42
CA THR A 539 -11.98 -6.98 -27.45
C THR A 539 -12.16 -5.49 -27.76
N GLY A 540 -13.34 -4.93 -27.48
CA GLY A 540 -13.68 -3.57 -27.89
C GLY A 540 -12.82 -2.47 -27.26
N LEU A 541 -12.47 -2.58 -25.98
CA LEU A 541 -11.59 -1.60 -25.32
C LEU A 541 -10.15 -1.70 -25.85
N ALA A 542 -9.67 -2.91 -26.11
CA ALA A 542 -8.35 -3.15 -26.67
C ALA A 542 -8.20 -2.51 -28.06
N LEU A 543 -9.20 -2.67 -28.94
CA LEU A 543 -9.18 -2.08 -30.28
C LEU A 543 -9.11 -0.54 -30.23
N LYS A 544 -9.94 0.10 -29.38
CA LYS A 544 -9.88 1.55 -29.18
C LYS A 544 -8.52 2.03 -28.65
N PHE A 545 -7.94 1.30 -27.71
CA PHE A 545 -6.60 1.60 -27.21
C PHE A 545 -5.54 1.49 -28.33
N LEU A 546 -5.65 0.50 -29.24
CA LEU A 546 -4.74 0.37 -30.38
C LEU A 546 -4.92 1.52 -31.39
N ASP A 547 -6.15 1.98 -31.64
CA ASP A 547 -6.42 3.19 -32.43
C ASP A 547 -5.74 4.42 -31.82
N TRP A 548 -5.84 4.58 -30.49
CA TRP A 548 -5.13 5.64 -29.78
C TRP A 548 -3.60 5.50 -29.84
N MET A 549 -3.07 4.27 -29.80
CA MET A 549 -1.64 4.02 -29.96
C MET A 549 -1.14 4.41 -31.35
N LEU A 550 -1.93 4.15 -32.39
CA LEU A 550 -1.62 4.59 -33.75
C LEU A 550 -1.52 6.11 -33.83
N ASP A 551 -2.49 6.81 -33.25
CA ASP A 551 -2.48 8.28 -33.14
C ASP A 551 -1.23 8.80 -32.39
N VAL A 552 -0.80 8.12 -31.33
CA VAL A 552 0.42 8.47 -30.59
C VAL A 552 1.66 8.25 -31.44
N VAL A 553 1.77 7.09 -32.10
CA VAL A 553 2.92 6.76 -32.96
C VAL A 553 3.02 7.71 -34.14
N ASP A 554 1.90 8.11 -34.75
CA ASP A 554 1.86 9.05 -35.87
C ASP A 554 2.30 10.47 -35.49
N ARG A 555 2.26 10.81 -34.19
CA ARG A 555 2.80 12.06 -33.63
C ARG A 555 4.24 11.95 -33.13
N CYS A 556 4.80 10.75 -33.04
CA CYS A 556 6.18 10.55 -32.61
C CYS A 556 7.15 10.87 -33.77
N GLU A 557 8.34 11.39 -33.45
CA GLU A 557 9.42 11.60 -34.43
C GLU A 557 9.78 10.28 -35.14
N SER A 558 9.83 9.20 -34.37
CA SER A 558 9.96 7.83 -34.84
C SER A 558 9.41 6.85 -33.79
N PRO A 559 9.01 5.62 -34.18
CA PRO A 559 8.44 4.65 -33.25
C PRO A 559 9.37 4.27 -32.10
N ASP A 560 10.68 4.29 -32.35
CA ASP A 560 11.69 4.00 -31.35
C ASP A 560 11.84 5.13 -30.31
N ARG A 561 11.22 6.29 -30.51
CA ARG A 561 11.20 7.44 -29.58
C ARG A 561 9.90 7.53 -28.78
N LEU A 562 9.11 6.45 -28.75
CA LEU A 562 7.93 6.35 -27.90
C LEU A 562 8.30 6.65 -26.44
N ARG A 563 7.50 7.49 -25.78
CA ARG A 563 7.71 7.84 -24.38
C ARG A 563 7.01 6.83 -23.45
N PRO A 564 7.48 6.69 -22.20
CA PRO A 564 6.83 5.84 -21.21
C PRO A 564 5.40 6.26 -20.84
N ILE A 565 5.11 7.57 -20.85
CA ILE A 565 3.87 8.12 -20.28
C ILE A 565 3.22 9.16 -21.19
N TYR A 566 1.90 9.11 -21.29
CA TYR A 566 1.06 10.09 -22.00
C TYR A 566 -0.19 10.44 -21.19
N THR A 567 -0.76 11.61 -21.46
CA THR A 567 -2.12 11.96 -20.99
C THR A 567 -3.14 10.98 -21.57
N VAL A 568 -4.36 10.91 -21.01
CA VAL A 568 -5.40 9.98 -21.53
C VAL A 568 -5.87 10.34 -22.94
N THR A 569 -5.53 11.54 -23.41
CA THR A 569 -5.76 12.03 -24.77
C THR A 569 -4.54 11.89 -25.69
N GLY A 570 -3.43 11.29 -25.23
CA GLY A 570 -2.24 11.04 -26.05
C GLY A 570 -1.28 12.22 -26.21
N GLY A 571 -1.36 13.21 -25.31
CA GLY A 571 -0.41 14.32 -25.22
C GLY A 571 0.75 14.02 -24.27
N HIS A 572 1.78 14.85 -24.29
CA HIS A 572 2.88 14.78 -23.34
C HIS A 572 2.48 15.34 -21.96
N LEU A 573 3.08 14.79 -20.92
CA LEU A 573 2.91 15.28 -19.55
C LEU A 573 3.64 16.61 -19.35
N PRO A 574 3.12 17.50 -18.48
CA PRO A 574 3.91 18.61 -17.96
C PRO A 574 5.07 18.07 -17.09
N PRO A 575 6.10 18.89 -16.81
CA PRO A 575 7.12 18.55 -15.83
C PRO A 575 6.50 18.16 -14.48
N GLU A 576 7.12 17.20 -13.81
CA GLU A 576 6.76 16.81 -12.44
C GLU A 576 6.86 18.04 -11.52
N GLY A 577 5.85 18.25 -10.69
CA GLY A 577 5.79 19.35 -9.73
C GLY A 577 5.26 18.89 -8.39
N GLU A 578 5.55 19.66 -7.34
CA GLU A 578 5.10 19.39 -5.98
C GLU A 578 4.00 20.36 -5.55
N VAL A 579 2.98 19.84 -4.86
CA VAL A 579 1.88 20.63 -4.27
C VAL A 579 2.12 20.76 -2.77
N SER A 580 2.98 21.71 -2.39
CA SER A 580 3.43 21.89 -1.00
C SER A 580 2.33 22.28 0.00
N SER A 581 1.20 22.80 -0.49
CA SER A 581 0.03 23.10 0.34
C SER A 581 -0.66 21.85 0.87
N LEU A 582 -0.50 20.71 0.21
CA LEU A 582 -1.08 19.44 0.65
C LEU A 582 -0.15 18.75 1.65
N CYS A 583 -0.73 18.16 2.70
CA CYS A 583 0.04 17.47 3.72
C CYS A 583 0.44 16.06 3.32
N GLY A 584 -0.20 15.45 2.32
CA GLY A 584 0.01 14.06 1.93
C GLY A 584 -0.80 13.08 2.76
N TYR A 585 -1.09 11.90 2.19
CA TYR A 585 -1.77 10.82 2.91
C TYR A 585 -0.88 10.31 4.03
N GLY A 586 -1.39 10.30 5.26
CA GLY A 586 -0.59 9.96 6.45
C GLY A 586 0.61 10.89 6.67
N GLU A 587 0.53 12.14 6.21
CA GLU A 587 1.63 13.12 6.16
C GLU A 587 2.83 12.68 5.30
N SER A 588 2.62 11.73 4.37
CA SER A 588 3.65 11.28 3.44
C SER A 588 3.87 12.33 2.36
N ARG A 589 5.07 12.92 2.34
CA ARG A 589 5.42 14.06 1.49
C ARG A 589 6.64 13.75 0.61
N PRO A 590 6.74 14.36 -0.58
CA PRO A 590 5.86 15.39 -1.14
C PRO A 590 4.61 14.81 -1.82
N VAL A 591 3.61 15.66 -2.07
CA VAL A 591 2.51 15.37 -3.02
C VAL A 591 2.94 15.85 -4.40
N ARG A 592 3.04 14.93 -5.36
CA ARG A 592 3.49 15.19 -6.73
C ARG A 592 2.31 15.27 -7.72
N ILE A 593 2.50 16.05 -8.76
CA ILE A 593 1.65 16.08 -9.95
C ILE A 593 2.52 15.96 -11.19
N GLY A 594 2.05 15.18 -12.18
CA GLY A 594 2.93 14.73 -13.25
C GLY A 594 3.92 13.65 -12.78
N ASN A 595 4.75 13.16 -13.69
CA ASN A 595 5.68 12.09 -13.38
C ASN A 595 6.94 12.21 -14.24
N ALA A 596 8.10 12.29 -13.59
CA ALA A 596 9.38 12.51 -14.26
C ALA A 596 9.86 11.29 -15.08
N ALA A 597 9.29 10.09 -14.86
CA ALA A 597 9.56 8.94 -15.73
C ALA A 597 9.08 9.14 -17.17
N ALA A 598 8.26 10.17 -17.45
CA ALA A 598 7.86 10.56 -18.81
C ALA A 598 9.04 10.89 -19.74
N ASN A 599 10.24 11.12 -19.20
CA ASN A 599 11.46 11.41 -19.95
C ASN A 599 12.47 10.25 -19.94
N GLN A 600 12.15 9.11 -19.33
CA GLN A 600 13.01 7.93 -19.32
C GLN A 600 12.92 7.17 -20.64
N VAL A 601 13.94 6.35 -20.89
CA VAL A 601 13.96 5.36 -21.97
C VAL A 601 13.51 4.02 -21.41
N GLN A 602 12.51 3.42 -22.04
CA GLN A 602 11.95 2.11 -21.71
C GLN A 602 11.79 1.29 -22.99
N LEU A 603 12.54 0.21 -23.10
CA LEU A 603 12.47 -0.68 -24.27
C LEU A 603 11.43 -1.78 -24.11
N ASP A 604 10.93 -1.97 -22.89
CA ASP A 604 9.96 -3.01 -22.57
C ASP A 604 8.53 -2.71 -23.05
N VAL A 605 8.21 -1.43 -23.27
CA VAL A 605 6.88 -0.94 -23.68
C VAL A 605 6.33 -1.61 -24.94
N PHE A 606 7.21 -2.00 -25.88
CA PHE A 606 6.82 -2.56 -27.17
C PHE A 606 6.21 -3.96 -27.06
N GLY A 607 6.72 -4.79 -26.13
CA GLY A 607 6.32 -6.19 -25.96
C GLY A 607 4.83 -6.35 -25.69
N PRO A 608 4.29 -5.74 -24.62
CA PRO A 608 2.88 -5.83 -24.28
C PRO A 608 1.92 -5.31 -25.36
N ILE A 609 2.32 -4.28 -26.12
CA ILE A 609 1.50 -3.73 -27.22
C ILE A 609 1.37 -4.76 -28.35
N VAL A 610 2.49 -5.35 -28.79
CA VAL A 610 2.47 -6.35 -29.87
C VAL A 610 1.81 -7.64 -29.40
N ASP A 611 2.00 -8.03 -28.14
CA ASP A 611 1.29 -9.18 -27.55
C ASP A 611 -0.22 -9.00 -27.58
N LEU A 612 -0.72 -7.79 -27.29
CA LEU A 612 -2.16 -7.50 -27.38
C LEU A 612 -2.70 -7.70 -28.80
N VAL A 613 -1.98 -7.23 -29.82
CA VAL A 613 -2.36 -7.44 -31.24
C VAL A 613 -2.35 -8.92 -31.59
N ALA A 614 -1.32 -9.66 -31.18
CA ALA A 614 -1.21 -11.10 -31.40
C ALA A 614 -2.36 -11.87 -30.71
N MET A 615 -2.69 -11.52 -29.46
CA MET A 615 -3.79 -12.12 -28.71
C MET A 615 -5.17 -11.87 -29.35
N LEU A 616 -5.35 -10.72 -30.00
CA LEU A 616 -6.55 -10.40 -30.78
C LEU A 616 -6.60 -11.27 -32.06
N ALA A 617 -5.47 -11.40 -32.75
CA ALA A 617 -5.36 -12.22 -33.96
C ALA A 617 -5.67 -13.70 -33.69
N GLU A 618 -5.08 -14.26 -32.63
CA GLU A 618 -5.32 -15.65 -32.18
C GLU A 618 -6.78 -15.93 -31.82
N ARG A 619 -7.52 -14.89 -31.43
CA ARG A 619 -8.96 -14.98 -31.12
C ARG A 619 -9.87 -14.69 -32.32
N GLY A 620 -9.30 -14.51 -33.50
CA GLY A 620 -10.03 -14.20 -34.73
C GLY A 620 -10.64 -12.79 -34.74
N ALA A 621 -10.15 -11.87 -33.91
CA ALA A 621 -10.54 -10.46 -34.03
C ALA A 621 -9.96 -9.87 -35.32
N PRO A 622 -10.68 -8.97 -36.00
CA PRO A 622 -10.20 -8.39 -37.25
C PRO A 622 -8.96 -7.51 -37.00
N ILE A 623 -7.82 -7.93 -37.53
CA ILE A 623 -6.58 -7.14 -37.52
C ILE A 623 -6.60 -6.22 -38.74
N ALA A 624 -6.85 -4.93 -38.51
CA ALA A 624 -6.81 -3.92 -39.55
C ALA A 624 -5.37 -3.74 -40.10
N PRO A 625 -5.22 -3.26 -41.35
CA PRO A 625 -3.91 -2.91 -41.90
C PRO A 625 -3.09 -1.97 -41.01
N ASP A 626 -3.76 -1.06 -40.28
CA ASP A 626 -3.10 -0.17 -39.33
C ASP A 626 -2.59 -0.90 -38.09
N HIS A 627 -3.29 -1.90 -37.54
CA HIS A 627 -2.76 -2.72 -36.46
C HIS A 627 -1.49 -3.46 -36.90
N TRP A 628 -1.44 -3.94 -38.14
CA TRP A 628 -0.22 -4.53 -38.71
C TRP A 628 0.90 -3.48 -38.87
N ARG A 629 0.56 -2.26 -39.31
CA ARG A 629 1.50 -1.13 -39.37
C ARG A 629 2.10 -0.83 -38.00
N LEU A 630 1.29 -0.85 -36.93
CA LEU A 630 1.74 -0.67 -35.56
C LEU A 630 2.75 -1.73 -35.15
N VAL A 631 2.46 -3.01 -35.41
CA VAL A 631 3.37 -4.12 -35.09
C VAL A 631 4.71 -3.98 -35.80
N ARG A 632 4.71 -3.70 -37.10
CA ARG A 632 5.96 -3.46 -37.85
C ARG A 632 6.75 -2.28 -37.28
N ALA A 633 6.07 -1.21 -36.85
CA ALA A 633 6.71 -0.05 -36.24
C ALA A 633 7.41 -0.43 -34.92
N MET A 634 6.79 -1.26 -34.09
CA MET A 634 7.37 -1.75 -32.83
C MET A 634 8.54 -2.71 -33.06
N VAL A 635 8.45 -3.63 -34.02
CA VAL A 635 9.59 -4.51 -34.36
C VAL A 635 10.75 -3.70 -34.90
N ARG A 636 10.50 -2.69 -35.73
CA ARG A 636 11.54 -1.76 -36.22
C ARG A 636 12.19 -0.98 -35.08
N ALA A 637 11.43 -0.58 -34.07
CA ALA A 637 11.97 0.08 -32.89
C ALA A 637 12.92 -0.84 -32.12
N VAL A 638 12.53 -2.11 -31.93
CA VAL A 638 13.39 -3.13 -31.33
C VAL A 638 14.65 -3.35 -32.16
N GLN A 639 14.55 -3.55 -33.47
CA GLN A 639 15.70 -3.68 -34.38
C GLN A 639 16.72 -2.56 -34.21
N SER A 640 16.25 -1.35 -33.98
CA SER A 640 17.10 -0.15 -33.92
C SER A 640 17.78 0.04 -32.56
N ARG A 641 17.19 -0.45 -31.47
CA ARG A 641 17.59 -0.05 -30.10
C ARG A 641 17.79 -1.18 -29.11
N TRP A 642 17.44 -2.44 -29.43
CA TRP A 642 17.44 -3.51 -28.41
C TRP A 642 18.81 -3.77 -27.76
N GLU A 643 19.92 -3.34 -28.37
CA GLU A 643 21.26 -3.49 -27.80
C GLU A 643 21.61 -2.43 -26.76
N GLU A 644 20.88 -1.32 -26.62
CA GLU A 644 21.22 -0.23 -25.70
C GLU A 644 20.68 -0.45 -24.27
N PRO A 645 21.28 0.11 -23.21
CA PRO A 645 20.72 0.06 -21.86
C PRO A 645 19.52 1.02 -21.68
N ASP A 646 18.58 0.67 -20.80
CA ASP A 646 17.37 1.44 -20.48
C ASP A 646 17.14 1.58 -18.96
N HIS A 647 16.00 2.15 -18.52
CA HIS A 647 15.70 2.32 -17.08
C HIS A 647 14.85 1.18 -16.48
N GLY A 648 14.56 0.15 -17.28
CA GLY A 648 13.70 -0.96 -16.87
C GLY A 648 12.25 -0.57 -16.59
N ILE A 649 11.48 -1.56 -16.16
CA ILE A 649 10.05 -1.43 -15.83
C ILE A 649 9.80 -0.63 -14.54
N TRP A 650 10.77 -0.62 -13.61
CA TRP A 650 10.63 0.00 -12.29
C TRP A 650 11.06 1.46 -12.22
N GLU A 651 11.54 2.03 -13.33
CA GLU A 651 11.80 3.47 -13.45
C GLU A 651 12.78 4.01 -12.40
N MET A 652 13.71 3.13 -11.95
CA MET A 652 14.69 3.43 -10.91
C MET A 652 15.43 4.73 -11.23
N ARG A 653 15.73 5.53 -10.20
CA ARG A 653 16.45 6.81 -10.35
C ARG A 653 17.97 6.58 -10.41
N LEU A 654 18.38 5.57 -11.15
CA LEU A 654 19.75 5.16 -11.39
C LEU A 654 20.13 5.32 -12.86
N GLU A 655 21.41 5.07 -13.14
CA GLU A 655 21.92 4.93 -14.51
C GLU A 655 21.25 3.78 -15.27
N ARG A 656 21.23 3.88 -16.59
CA ARG A 656 20.62 2.87 -17.46
C ARG A 656 21.41 1.56 -17.41
N ARG A 657 20.70 0.43 -17.46
CA ARG A 657 21.29 -0.92 -17.46
C ARG A 657 20.66 -1.81 -18.53
N HIS A 658 21.30 -2.95 -18.82
CA HIS A 658 20.68 -4.01 -19.62
C HIS A 658 19.78 -4.84 -18.70
N HIS A 659 18.58 -4.31 -18.42
CA HIS A 659 17.60 -5.00 -17.60
C HIS A 659 17.13 -6.29 -18.29
N VAL A 660 17.16 -7.42 -17.56
CA VAL A 660 16.79 -8.72 -18.13
C VAL A 660 15.34 -8.71 -18.61
N HIS A 661 14.45 -8.09 -17.84
CA HIS A 661 13.05 -7.86 -18.22
C HIS A 661 12.93 -7.11 -19.56
N SER A 662 13.61 -5.99 -19.72
CA SER A 662 13.52 -5.18 -20.94
C SER A 662 13.99 -5.93 -22.18
N LYS A 663 15.07 -6.71 -22.06
CA LYS A 663 15.57 -7.55 -23.16
C LYS A 663 14.63 -8.71 -23.47
N ALA A 664 14.02 -9.32 -22.46
CA ALA A 664 12.99 -10.33 -22.64
C ALA A 664 11.74 -9.74 -23.34
N MET A 665 11.34 -8.50 -23.02
CA MET A 665 10.25 -7.82 -23.73
C MET A 665 10.60 -7.46 -25.17
N CYS A 666 11.84 -7.08 -25.46
CA CYS A 666 12.31 -6.88 -26.85
C CYS A 666 12.18 -8.19 -27.67
N TRP A 667 12.60 -9.32 -27.09
CA TRP A 667 12.38 -10.64 -27.69
C TRP A 667 10.88 -10.90 -27.91
N HIS A 668 10.07 -10.66 -26.88
CA HIS A 668 8.62 -10.90 -26.92
C HIS A 668 7.94 -10.07 -28.01
N THR A 669 8.35 -8.82 -28.22
CA THR A 669 7.88 -7.98 -29.34
C THR A 669 8.04 -8.69 -30.68
N VAL A 670 9.24 -9.21 -30.97
CA VAL A 670 9.54 -9.85 -32.25
C VAL A 670 8.83 -11.20 -32.37
N ALA A 671 8.87 -12.01 -31.31
CA ALA A 671 8.22 -13.32 -31.27
C ALA A 671 6.70 -13.22 -31.49
N ARG A 672 6.03 -12.24 -30.85
CA ARG A 672 4.61 -11.98 -31.07
C ARG A 672 4.34 -11.28 -32.40
N GLY A 673 5.29 -10.48 -32.89
CA GLY A 673 5.24 -9.90 -34.23
C GLY A 673 5.14 -10.96 -35.34
N LEU A 674 5.93 -12.04 -35.24
CA LEU A 674 5.87 -13.20 -36.14
C LEU A 674 4.49 -13.88 -36.14
N VAL A 675 3.83 -13.97 -34.98
CA VAL A 675 2.47 -14.52 -34.87
C VAL A 675 1.46 -13.64 -35.61
N VAL A 676 1.58 -12.31 -35.48
CA VAL A 676 0.72 -11.38 -36.23
C VAL A 676 1.00 -11.44 -37.72
N GLU A 677 2.28 -11.51 -38.12
CA GLU A 677 2.68 -11.64 -39.52
C GLU A 677 2.10 -12.90 -40.15
N GLU A 678 2.19 -14.04 -39.49
CA GLU A 678 1.61 -15.30 -39.97
C GLU A 678 0.09 -15.18 -40.12
N ALA A 679 -0.59 -14.58 -39.15
CA ALA A 679 -2.04 -14.40 -39.20
C ALA A 679 -2.51 -13.44 -40.31
N VAL A 680 -1.72 -12.42 -40.64
CA VAL A 680 -2.10 -11.37 -41.61
C VAL A 680 -1.59 -11.67 -43.02
N CYS A 681 -0.37 -12.18 -43.15
CA CYS A 681 0.35 -12.37 -44.41
C CYS A 681 0.46 -13.85 -44.82
N GLY A 682 0.23 -14.81 -43.91
CA GLY A 682 0.41 -16.23 -44.18
C GLY A 682 1.88 -16.65 -44.33
N THR A 683 2.82 -15.79 -43.91
CA THR A 683 4.28 -15.99 -44.01
C THR A 683 4.95 -15.62 -42.70
N ARG A 684 6.21 -16.05 -42.53
CA ARG A 684 7.08 -15.61 -41.44
C ARG A 684 8.38 -15.06 -42.01
N SER A 685 8.83 -13.93 -41.49
CA SER A 685 10.05 -13.26 -41.91
C SER A 685 11.30 -13.93 -41.33
N ASP A 686 12.18 -14.43 -42.20
CA ASP A 686 13.48 -14.98 -41.83
C ASP A 686 14.33 -13.98 -41.03
N GLU A 687 14.21 -12.68 -41.34
CA GLU A 687 14.92 -11.60 -40.64
C GLU A 687 14.44 -11.46 -39.20
N TRP A 688 13.12 -11.53 -38.98
CA TRP A 688 12.54 -11.44 -37.64
C TRP A 688 12.79 -12.70 -36.83
N GLU A 689 12.79 -13.87 -37.45
CA GLU A 689 13.19 -15.12 -36.80
C GLU A 689 14.66 -15.07 -36.35
N ALA A 690 15.57 -14.59 -37.20
CA ALA A 690 16.98 -14.41 -36.85
C ALA A 690 17.15 -13.40 -35.70
N LEU A 691 16.43 -12.27 -35.74
CA LEU A 691 16.44 -11.27 -34.67
C LEU A 691 15.94 -11.84 -33.34
N ALA A 692 14.79 -12.52 -33.33
CA ALA A 692 14.26 -13.15 -32.13
C ALA A 692 15.25 -14.19 -31.57
N SER A 693 15.88 -14.99 -32.44
CA SER A 693 16.90 -15.96 -32.03
C SER A 693 18.13 -15.29 -31.40
N ALA A 694 18.59 -14.18 -31.98
CA ALA A 694 19.72 -13.40 -31.45
C ALA A 694 19.42 -12.83 -30.06
N ILE A 695 18.27 -12.17 -29.88
CA ILE A 695 17.87 -11.60 -28.58
C ILE A 695 17.67 -12.71 -27.54
N ARG A 696 17.03 -13.83 -27.92
CA ARG A 696 16.85 -14.98 -27.01
C ARG A 696 18.19 -15.53 -26.52
N THR A 697 19.14 -15.70 -27.44
CA THR A 697 20.50 -16.18 -27.11
C THR A 697 21.19 -15.21 -26.16
N ASP A 698 21.08 -13.90 -26.40
CA ASP A 698 21.66 -12.86 -25.56
C ASP A 698 21.08 -12.87 -24.14
N VAL A 699 19.74 -12.91 -24.02
CA VAL A 699 19.04 -12.94 -22.73
C VAL A 699 19.38 -14.18 -21.92
N LEU A 700 19.36 -15.36 -22.54
CA LEU A 700 19.63 -16.62 -21.84
C LEU A 700 21.09 -16.73 -21.39
N ALA A 701 22.03 -16.13 -22.14
CA ALA A 701 23.44 -16.15 -21.81
C ALA A 701 23.83 -15.09 -20.76
N LYS A 702 23.36 -13.85 -20.92
CA LYS A 702 23.78 -12.70 -20.09
C LYS A 702 22.85 -12.40 -18.91
N GLY A 703 21.59 -12.85 -18.99
CA GLY A 703 20.62 -12.68 -17.91
C GLY A 703 20.77 -13.70 -16.79
N TRP A 704 21.34 -14.87 -17.09
CA TRP A 704 21.63 -15.90 -16.09
C TRP A 704 22.84 -15.50 -15.26
N ASN A 705 22.70 -15.47 -13.94
CA ASN A 705 23.80 -15.21 -13.03
C ASN A 705 24.23 -16.51 -12.35
N GLU A 706 25.38 -17.05 -12.73
CA GLU A 706 25.90 -18.33 -12.19
C GLU A 706 26.15 -18.31 -10.67
N ARG A 707 26.52 -17.15 -10.11
CA ARG A 707 26.75 -17.04 -8.66
C ARG A 707 25.44 -17.11 -7.87
N VAL A 708 24.38 -16.52 -8.41
CA VAL A 708 23.05 -16.55 -7.79
C VAL A 708 22.33 -17.86 -8.09
N GLY A 709 22.61 -18.47 -9.25
CA GLY A 709 21.89 -19.63 -9.77
C GLY A 709 20.47 -19.29 -10.21
N ALA A 710 20.24 -18.08 -10.73
CA ALA A 710 18.94 -17.59 -11.20
C ALA A 710 19.11 -16.46 -12.24
N PHE A 711 18.04 -16.13 -12.96
CA PHE A 711 17.95 -14.84 -13.65
C PHE A 711 17.81 -13.71 -12.62
N THR A 712 18.48 -12.57 -12.88
CA THR A 712 18.60 -11.43 -11.95
C THR A 712 18.14 -10.13 -12.63
N GLY A 713 18.05 -9.01 -11.89
CA GLY A 713 17.41 -7.79 -12.43
C GLY A 713 18.09 -7.15 -13.64
N ALA A 714 19.41 -7.31 -13.80
CA ALA A 714 20.17 -6.78 -14.94
C ALA A 714 21.41 -7.63 -15.26
N TYR A 715 21.90 -7.57 -16.50
CA TYR A 715 23.10 -8.31 -16.92
C TYR A 715 24.31 -7.98 -16.04
N GLY A 716 24.93 -9.03 -15.48
CA GLY A 716 26.11 -8.91 -14.63
C GLY A 716 25.85 -8.49 -13.18
N TYR A 717 24.60 -8.22 -12.79
CA TYR A 717 24.22 -7.88 -11.41
C TYR A 717 23.63 -9.09 -10.69
N ASP A 718 23.65 -9.10 -9.35
CA ASP A 718 23.24 -10.24 -8.53
C ASP A 718 21.97 -10.00 -7.70
N TYR A 719 21.37 -8.82 -7.80
CA TYR A 719 20.19 -8.50 -7.01
C TYR A 719 18.94 -9.23 -7.54
N PRO A 720 18.07 -9.71 -6.63
CA PRO A 720 16.80 -10.33 -7.00
C PRO A 720 15.81 -9.27 -7.49
N ASP A 721 15.06 -9.60 -8.52
CA ASP A 721 14.01 -8.75 -9.11
C ASP A 721 12.85 -9.64 -9.55
N ALA A 722 11.62 -9.33 -9.13
CA ALA A 722 10.43 -10.10 -9.48
C ALA A 722 10.07 -9.99 -10.97
N ALA A 723 10.52 -8.94 -11.67
CA ALA A 723 10.27 -8.77 -13.09
C ALA A 723 10.91 -9.87 -13.96
N VAL A 724 11.91 -10.61 -13.46
CA VAL A 724 12.50 -11.75 -14.20
C VAL A 724 11.53 -12.92 -14.34
N LEU A 725 10.44 -12.95 -13.57
CA LEU A 725 9.40 -13.97 -13.72
C LEU A 725 8.74 -13.92 -15.10
N VAL A 726 8.73 -12.75 -15.76
CA VAL A 726 8.13 -12.63 -17.10
C VAL A 726 8.88 -13.46 -18.16
N ILE A 727 10.14 -13.82 -17.91
CA ILE A 727 10.95 -14.62 -18.86
C ILE A 727 10.28 -15.98 -19.11
N GLY A 728 9.80 -16.64 -18.05
CA GLY A 728 9.05 -17.89 -18.16
C GLY A 728 7.62 -17.67 -18.66
N LEU A 729 6.96 -16.60 -18.20
CA LEU A 729 5.56 -16.32 -18.55
C LEU A 729 5.37 -15.96 -20.03
N THR A 730 6.39 -15.38 -20.67
CA THR A 730 6.41 -15.05 -22.11
C THR A 730 6.75 -16.23 -23.00
N GLY A 731 7.29 -17.32 -22.43
CA GLY A 731 7.75 -18.50 -23.18
C GLY A 731 9.16 -18.36 -23.77
N LEU A 732 9.96 -17.38 -23.33
CA LEU A 732 11.36 -17.22 -23.77
C LEU A 732 12.20 -18.45 -23.39
N ILE A 733 11.92 -18.98 -22.20
CA ILE A 733 12.50 -20.21 -21.65
C ILE A 733 11.40 -21.26 -21.44
N ASP A 734 11.75 -22.53 -21.61
CA ASP A 734 10.83 -23.64 -21.35
C ASP A 734 10.47 -23.74 -19.86
N ARG A 735 9.23 -24.12 -19.57
CA ARG A 735 8.71 -24.18 -18.19
C ARG A 735 9.34 -25.31 -17.35
N GLY A 736 9.90 -26.33 -17.99
CA GLY A 736 10.64 -27.40 -17.34
C GLY A 736 12.14 -27.13 -17.23
N ASP A 737 12.65 -26.02 -17.79
CA ASP A 737 14.07 -25.70 -17.73
C ASP A 737 14.50 -25.47 -16.25
N PRO A 738 15.54 -26.16 -15.75
CA PRO A 738 16.00 -26.00 -14.38
C PRO A 738 16.32 -24.56 -13.99
N ARG A 739 16.78 -23.74 -14.95
CA ARG A 739 17.07 -22.32 -14.72
C ARG A 739 15.80 -21.52 -14.44
N TRP A 740 14.70 -21.86 -15.10
CA TRP A 740 13.41 -21.24 -14.82
C TRP A 740 12.90 -21.62 -13.43
N VAL A 741 12.89 -22.91 -13.10
CA VAL A 741 12.46 -23.39 -11.77
C VAL A 741 13.28 -22.74 -10.65
N ALA A 742 14.60 -22.66 -10.82
CA ALA A 742 15.49 -22.00 -9.86
C ALA A 742 15.19 -20.51 -9.69
N THR A 743 14.78 -19.83 -10.76
CA THR A 743 14.40 -18.41 -10.75
C THR A 743 13.09 -18.19 -10.00
N VAL A 744 12.09 -19.04 -10.22
CA VAL A 744 10.82 -19.00 -9.45
C VAL A 744 11.09 -19.21 -7.95
N GLU A 745 11.94 -20.18 -7.61
CA GLU A 745 12.33 -20.45 -6.22
C GLU A 745 13.09 -19.26 -5.60
N MET A 746 14.02 -18.66 -6.35
CA MET A 746 14.77 -17.49 -5.90
C MET A 746 13.82 -16.34 -5.55
N VAL A 747 12.88 -15.99 -6.43
CA VAL A 747 11.91 -14.90 -6.17
C VAL A 747 11.00 -15.26 -5.00
N SER A 748 10.46 -16.48 -4.96
CA SER A 748 9.59 -16.95 -3.87
C SER A 748 10.27 -16.86 -2.51
N ARG A 749 11.55 -17.26 -2.41
CA ARG A 749 12.29 -17.27 -1.16
C ARG A 749 12.78 -15.90 -0.72
N THR A 750 13.14 -15.04 -1.66
CA THR A 750 13.88 -13.79 -1.35
C THR A 750 13.03 -12.53 -1.40
N LEU A 751 11.93 -12.52 -2.17
CA LEU A 751 11.11 -11.32 -2.36
C LEU A 751 9.70 -11.44 -1.80
N ARG A 752 9.20 -12.66 -1.51
CA ARG A 752 7.89 -12.86 -0.90
C ARG A 752 7.90 -12.51 0.58
N GLU A 753 6.92 -11.71 1.01
CA GLU A 753 6.64 -11.37 2.40
C GLU A 753 5.14 -11.43 2.66
N GLY A 754 4.76 -12.40 3.49
CA GLY A 754 3.36 -12.69 3.80
C GLY A 754 2.52 -12.92 2.53
N PRO A 755 1.45 -12.13 2.31
CA PRO A 755 0.56 -12.25 1.17
C PRO A 755 1.07 -11.55 -0.11
N THR A 756 2.28 -10.97 -0.09
CA THR A 756 2.77 -10.12 -1.19
C THR A 756 4.22 -10.40 -1.58
N VAL A 757 4.66 -9.84 -2.71
CA VAL A 757 6.01 -9.96 -3.25
C VAL A 757 6.55 -8.56 -3.56
N ARG A 758 7.74 -8.23 -3.07
CA ARG A 758 8.43 -6.97 -3.43
C ARG A 758 8.93 -6.96 -4.87
N ARG A 759 9.14 -5.77 -5.43
CA ARG A 759 9.73 -5.61 -6.76
C ARG A 759 11.15 -6.16 -6.79
N TYR A 760 11.99 -5.80 -5.83
CA TYR A 760 13.39 -6.20 -5.71
C TYR A 760 13.89 -6.02 -4.25
N ARG A 761 15.16 -6.39 -4.00
CA ARG A 761 15.91 -6.04 -2.79
C ARG A 761 17.28 -5.49 -3.21
N ALA A 762 17.33 -4.19 -3.49
CA ALA A 762 18.52 -3.47 -3.94
C ALA A 762 18.36 -1.97 -3.66
N ASP A 763 19.48 -1.24 -3.65
CA ASP A 763 19.47 0.22 -3.70
C ASP A 763 19.06 0.68 -5.12
N ASP A 764 18.02 1.50 -5.19
CA ASP A 764 17.39 2.02 -6.39
C ASP A 764 17.57 3.54 -6.55
N GLY A 765 18.42 4.15 -5.71
CA GLY A 765 18.68 5.59 -5.68
C GLY A 765 17.60 6.41 -4.96
N LEU A 766 16.67 5.75 -4.26
CA LEU A 766 15.61 6.40 -3.49
C LEU A 766 15.72 6.05 -1.99
N ALA A 767 15.31 6.98 -1.13
CA ALA A 767 15.26 6.75 0.31
C ALA A 767 13.97 6.02 0.72
N GLY A 768 14.07 5.20 1.76
CA GLY A 768 12.95 4.42 2.31
C GLY A 768 12.75 3.08 1.59
N ASP A 769 11.99 2.20 2.23
CA ASP A 769 11.57 0.92 1.65
C ASP A 769 10.22 1.08 0.90
N GLU A 770 9.63 -0.03 0.48
CA GLU A 770 8.29 -0.09 -0.11
C GLU A 770 7.49 -1.32 0.34
N GLY A 771 6.18 -1.29 0.09
CA GLY A 771 5.33 -2.46 0.28
C GLY A 771 5.54 -3.54 -0.78
N GLY A 772 4.95 -4.72 -0.54
CA GLY A 772 4.86 -5.76 -1.56
C GLY A 772 3.85 -5.37 -2.65
N MET A 773 4.24 -5.52 -3.91
CA MET A 773 3.44 -5.09 -5.07
C MET A 773 2.56 -6.23 -5.58
N HIS A 774 1.28 -5.94 -5.81
CA HIS A 774 0.31 -6.96 -6.23
C HIS A 774 0.62 -7.58 -7.60
N ILE A 775 1.22 -6.83 -8.52
CA ILE A 775 1.62 -7.35 -9.84
C ILE A 775 2.70 -8.41 -9.76
N CYS A 776 3.72 -8.19 -8.92
CA CYS A 776 4.78 -9.15 -8.65
C CYS A 776 4.22 -10.40 -7.99
N THR A 777 3.21 -10.23 -7.12
CA THR A 777 2.50 -11.33 -6.47
C THR A 777 1.74 -12.16 -7.50
N GLY A 778 1.03 -11.51 -8.44
CA GLY A 778 0.38 -12.18 -9.58
C GLY A 778 1.36 -12.96 -10.44
N TRP A 779 2.48 -12.35 -10.83
CA TRP A 779 3.51 -13.04 -11.61
C TRP A 779 4.07 -14.27 -10.88
N LEU A 780 4.28 -14.20 -9.56
CA LEU A 780 4.73 -15.34 -8.78
C LEU A 780 3.67 -16.44 -8.75
N ILE A 781 2.39 -16.11 -8.58
CA ILE A 781 1.29 -17.08 -8.63
C ILE A 781 1.24 -17.79 -9.99
N GLU A 782 1.28 -17.04 -11.09
CA GLU A 782 1.30 -17.60 -12.45
C GLU A 782 2.54 -18.49 -12.67
N SER A 783 3.69 -18.07 -12.13
CA SER A 783 4.94 -18.80 -12.26
C SER A 783 4.95 -20.10 -11.45
N LEU A 784 4.47 -20.07 -10.21
CA LEU A 784 4.27 -21.26 -9.37
C LEU A 784 3.33 -22.26 -10.05
N ALA A 785 2.21 -21.78 -10.61
CA ALA A 785 1.30 -22.61 -11.38
C ALA A 785 1.98 -23.21 -12.61
N SER A 786 2.83 -22.44 -13.30
CA SER A 786 3.54 -22.89 -14.50
C SER A 786 4.54 -24.03 -14.26
N VAL A 787 5.11 -24.11 -13.04
CA VAL A 787 6.05 -25.17 -12.63
C VAL A 787 5.37 -26.29 -11.82
N GLY A 788 4.03 -26.32 -11.78
CA GLY A 788 3.24 -27.37 -11.12
C GLY A 788 3.08 -27.24 -9.60
N ARG A 789 3.49 -26.13 -8.98
CA ARG A 789 3.33 -25.87 -7.53
C ARG A 789 1.95 -25.26 -7.23
N LEU A 790 0.89 -26.01 -7.54
CA LEU A 790 -0.48 -25.52 -7.54
C LEU A 790 -1.00 -25.12 -6.16
N ASP A 791 -0.70 -25.90 -5.11
CA ASP A 791 -1.17 -25.61 -3.75
C ASP A 791 -0.60 -24.30 -3.22
N GLU A 792 0.69 -24.05 -3.50
CA GLU A 792 1.36 -22.80 -3.14
C GLU A 792 0.81 -21.61 -3.90
N ALA A 793 0.56 -21.77 -5.21
CA ALA A 793 -0.04 -20.76 -6.06
C ALA A 793 -1.47 -20.41 -5.58
N ALA A 794 -2.28 -21.40 -5.27
CA ALA A 794 -3.65 -21.23 -4.77
C ALA A 794 -3.67 -20.57 -3.38
N GLY A 795 -2.77 -20.98 -2.47
CA GLY A 795 -2.65 -20.38 -1.14
C GLY A 795 -2.24 -18.91 -1.20
N LEU A 796 -1.24 -18.57 -2.03
CA LEU A 796 -0.81 -17.18 -2.23
C LEU A 796 -1.92 -16.33 -2.90
N PHE A 797 -2.63 -16.89 -3.87
CA PHE A 797 -3.75 -16.21 -4.51
C PHE A 797 -4.90 -15.92 -3.54
N GLY A 798 -5.26 -16.88 -2.69
CA GLY A 798 -6.27 -16.68 -1.64
C GLY A 798 -5.88 -15.57 -0.67
N ALA A 799 -4.62 -15.52 -0.25
CA ALA A 799 -4.09 -14.47 0.61
C ALA A 799 -4.12 -13.09 -0.07
N MET A 800 -3.76 -13.01 -1.36
CA MET A 800 -3.86 -11.78 -2.14
C MET A 800 -5.31 -11.30 -2.31
N CYS A 801 -6.26 -12.21 -2.54
CA CYS A 801 -7.68 -11.86 -2.67
C CYS A 801 -8.26 -11.24 -1.39
N ALA A 802 -7.79 -11.67 -0.22
CA ALA A 802 -8.23 -11.15 1.07
C ALA A 802 -7.85 -9.67 1.29
N LEU A 803 -6.92 -9.12 0.50
CA LEU A 803 -6.46 -7.74 0.60
C LEU A 803 -7.36 -6.72 -0.12
N ALA A 804 -8.34 -7.16 -0.92
CA ALA A 804 -9.14 -6.26 -1.77
C ALA A 804 -10.21 -5.44 -1.03
N GLY A 805 -10.35 -5.62 0.29
CA GLY A 805 -11.38 -4.97 1.11
C GLY A 805 -12.82 -5.32 0.70
N GLU A 806 -13.80 -4.72 1.38
CA GLU A 806 -15.23 -4.99 1.14
C GLU A 806 -15.70 -4.52 -0.24
N ALA A 807 -15.15 -3.40 -0.73
CA ALA A 807 -15.47 -2.87 -2.05
C ALA A 807 -14.80 -3.66 -3.20
N GLY A 808 -13.83 -4.52 -2.90
CA GLY A 808 -13.06 -5.26 -3.89
C GLY A 808 -12.20 -4.34 -4.77
N VAL A 809 -11.68 -3.24 -4.22
CA VAL A 809 -10.83 -2.26 -4.92
C VAL A 809 -9.43 -2.29 -4.30
N MET A 810 -8.41 -2.50 -5.12
CA MET A 810 -7.04 -2.69 -4.64
C MET A 810 -6.16 -1.47 -4.91
N THR A 811 -5.26 -1.21 -3.96
CA THR A 811 -4.15 -0.26 -4.12
C THR A 811 -3.02 -0.88 -4.94
N GLU A 812 -1.89 -0.18 -5.08
CA GLU A 812 -0.70 -0.67 -5.78
C GLU A 812 0.07 -1.74 -4.98
N GLN A 813 0.20 -1.48 -3.67
CA GLN A 813 1.05 -2.23 -2.77
C GLN A 813 0.32 -2.51 -1.45
N HIS A 814 0.90 -3.41 -0.68
CA HIS A 814 0.50 -3.68 0.70
C HIS A 814 1.75 -3.81 1.57
N ASP A 815 1.71 -3.23 2.76
CA ASP A 815 2.73 -3.40 3.78
C ASP A 815 2.43 -4.66 4.61
N PRO A 816 3.19 -5.76 4.45
CA PRO A 816 2.93 -6.99 5.17
C PRO A 816 3.30 -6.90 6.67
N VAL A 817 4.08 -5.90 7.09
CA VAL A 817 4.49 -5.70 8.49
C VAL A 817 3.39 -4.99 9.25
N HIS A 818 2.87 -3.91 8.68
CA HIS A 818 1.85 -3.08 9.32
C HIS A 818 0.41 -3.47 8.96
N GLY A 819 0.24 -4.33 7.95
CA GLY A 819 -1.07 -4.79 7.49
C GLY A 819 -1.90 -3.68 6.84
N ILE A 820 -1.26 -2.75 6.12
CA ILE A 820 -1.93 -1.58 5.52
C ILE A 820 -1.79 -1.57 4.00
N ALA A 821 -2.82 -1.07 3.31
CA ALA A 821 -2.75 -0.82 1.88
C ALA A 821 -1.91 0.44 1.58
N LEU A 822 -1.06 0.37 0.56
CA LEU A 822 -0.09 1.39 0.15
C LEU A 822 -0.13 1.66 -1.36
N GLY A 823 0.40 2.82 -1.77
CA GLY A 823 0.44 3.27 -3.15
C GLY A 823 -0.94 3.64 -3.72
N ASN A 824 -0.98 3.97 -5.01
CA ASN A 824 -2.16 4.59 -5.62
C ASN A 824 -3.40 3.66 -5.67
N LEU A 825 -4.59 4.26 -5.60
CA LEU A 825 -5.92 3.62 -5.61
C LEU A 825 -6.82 4.23 -6.72
N ALA A 826 -7.69 3.50 -7.41
CA ALA A 826 -7.62 2.07 -7.68
C ALA A 826 -6.50 1.80 -8.68
N GLN A 827 -5.78 0.69 -8.57
CA GLN A 827 -4.59 0.44 -9.38
C GLN A 827 -4.80 -0.66 -10.42
N ALA A 828 -4.42 -0.39 -11.67
CA ALA A 828 -4.67 -1.27 -12.82
C ALA A 828 -3.91 -2.60 -12.76
N TYR A 829 -2.61 -2.58 -12.43
CA TYR A 829 -1.83 -3.79 -12.27
C TYR A 829 -2.35 -4.76 -11.21
N SER A 830 -2.88 -4.28 -10.09
CA SER A 830 -3.38 -5.10 -9.01
C SER A 830 -4.63 -5.85 -9.45
N HIS A 831 -5.53 -5.16 -10.15
CA HIS A 831 -6.73 -5.77 -10.72
C HIS A 831 -6.41 -6.71 -11.89
N LEU A 832 -5.45 -6.38 -12.77
CA LEU A 832 -5.05 -7.30 -13.83
C LEU A 832 -4.32 -8.54 -13.29
N ALA A 833 -3.56 -8.40 -12.20
CA ALA A 833 -2.88 -9.50 -11.51
C ALA A 833 -3.89 -10.51 -10.95
N VAL A 834 -4.97 -10.03 -10.32
CA VAL A 834 -6.08 -10.91 -9.88
C VAL A 834 -6.68 -11.68 -11.06
N ILE A 835 -6.96 -10.99 -12.16
CA ILE A 835 -7.56 -11.62 -13.36
C ILE A 835 -6.62 -12.68 -13.93
N ASN A 836 -5.36 -12.34 -14.15
CA ASN A 836 -4.39 -13.23 -14.77
C ASN A 836 -4.10 -14.46 -13.90
N ALA A 837 -3.91 -14.26 -12.59
CA ALA A 837 -3.73 -15.36 -11.63
C ALA A 837 -4.92 -16.31 -11.60
N ALA A 838 -6.16 -15.79 -11.55
CA ALA A 838 -7.36 -16.62 -11.57
C ALA A 838 -7.47 -17.45 -12.86
N VAL A 839 -7.21 -16.83 -14.02
CA VAL A 839 -7.21 -17.51 -15.31
C VAL A 839 -6.10 -18.56 -15.40
N ALA A 840 -4.91 -18.28 -14.87
CA ALA A 840 -3.80 -19.23 -14.86
C ALA A 840 -4.11 -20.45 -13.98
N LEU A 841 -4.69 -20.25 -12.79
CA LEU A 841 -5.09 -21.32 -11.87
C LEU A 841 -6.21 -22.18 -12.46
N GLU A 842 -7.24 -21.58 -13.08
CA GLU A 842 -8.31 -22.33 -13.75
C GLU A 842 -7.75 -23.21 -14.88
N ARG A 843 -6.85 -22.66 -15.71
CA ARG A 843 -6.18 -23.43 -16.78
C ARG A 843 -5.31 -24.56 -16.25
N ALA A 844 -4.74 -24.41 -15.06
CA ALA A 844 -3.96 -25.43 -14.39
C ALA A 844 -4.84 -26.49 -13.67
N GLY A 845 -6.17 -26.38 -13.77
CA GLY A 845 -7.12 -27.35 -13.21
C GLY A 845 -7.45 -27.12 -11.73
N VAL A 846 -7.09 -25.98 -11.15
CA VAL A 846 -7.49 -25.62 -9.78
C VAL A 846 -8.98 -25.30 -9.77
N VAL A 847 -9.76 -26.11 -9.05
CA VAL A 847 -11.18 -25.88 -8.83
C VAL A 847 -11.35 -24.98 -7.59
N ALA A 848 -12.31 -24.06 -7.64
CA ALA A 848 -12.55 -23.08 -6.60
C ALA A 848 -12.62 -23.72 -5.20
N SER A 849 -11.71 -23.31 -4.30
CA SER A 849 -11.99 -23.35 -2.87
C SER A 849 -12.60 -21.99 -2.50
N PRO A 850 -13.80 -21.94 -1.88
CA PRO A 850 -14.38 -20.67 -1.47
C PRO A 850 -13.46 -20.03 -0.41
N PRO A 851 -13.07 -18.75 -0.56
CA PRO A 851 -12.57 -17.99 0.57
C PRO A 851 -13.70 -17.92 1.60
N GLY A 852 -13.40 -18.21 2.87
CA GLY A 852 -14.37 -18.25 3.95
C GLY A 852 -15.16 -16.94 4.04
N ALA A 853 -16.41 -16.98 3.58
CA ALA A 853 -17.43 -16.07 4.06
C ALA A 853 -17.72 -16.49 5.50
N SER A 854 -17.44 -15.61 6.46
CA SER A 854 -18.08 -15.68 7.77
C SER A 854 -19.58 -15.64 7.53
N ALA A 855 -20.23 -16.79 7.62
CA ALA A 855 -21.66 -16.88 7.79
C ALA A 855 -21.99 -16.26 9.16
N SER A 856 -22.30 -14.97 9.18
CA SER A 856 -23.15 -14.42 10.23
C SER A 856 -24.54 -15.04 10.03
N GLY A 857 -24.89 -15.96 10.91
CA GLY A 857 -26.15 -16.67 10.92
C GLY A 857 -27.35 -15.73 10.91
N GLY A 858 -28.46 -16.20 10.34
CA GLY A 858 -29.73 -15.50 10.33
C GLY A 858 -30.23 -15.18 11.74
N VAL A 859 -30.81 -13.99 11.91
CA VAL A 859 -32.24 -13.68 11.81
C VAL A 859 -32.37 -12.23 11.41
#